data_AF-A0AAE1P9D8-F1
#
_entry.id   AF-A0AAE1P9D8-F1
#
_cell.length_a   1.000
_cell.length_b   1.000
_cell.length_c   1.000
_cell.angle_alpha   90.00
_cell.angle_beta   90.00
_cell.angle_gamma   90.00
#
_symmetry.space_group_name_H-M   'P 1'
#
loop_
_entity.id
_entity.type
_entity.pdbx_description
1 polymer ?
#
loop_
_entity_poly.entity_id
_entity_poly.type
_entity_poly.pdbx_seq_one_letter_code
_entity_poly.pdbx_strand_id
1 'polypeptide(L)'
;MQQELHSEEMHRMTMALNGMLKCRLSLQKLTVDALYLPTQNLTLRKSTEMFVADNDNLLRAVQSQLKEPLFLGFYALKISWDNGDFVKRLPERLRPKFVSQIVQDNLVIDGVQETFSPMVVQLQESLGSPAFETGVLRVINHFKVKESVGMSSEEQQVIKTKLTQVVVKELKEIKVILKYCDNEVGTKCRRSHLQQKDNNNTLYITQDIGSNTLQHALSSMYSNLLNFKTIEEHKCLNIIFGCIMKPHDIHRRLDEHDIMESGTQDFPCKFYSTDVGSYLDERFLHLLDNSFGDFNDGEIVCMKKYVLEDDSDEEREDESEEDNTFVIVKVLCLVEESCVCKMMNIYEVSRGFQDPTLTVKAYRLYRFVRTVSNTVVPFTGTREETEQERTSTVTEEELRKQIRKQVIEIWQVENEKDRKSLLRRLMFQWHPDKNLDRKEMYTRLFQYIQSLVGRLERGETIPEKDTDSDSAPGPSQTYEHTFRPPPPQHTFRPPPPQHTFRPPPPQHTFRPPPPQHTFRPPPPQHTFRPPPPQYTFRPPPPQYTNPRTQSTFGGSSERFASRSGGRSQGRRRMGDRRESRKWWSHAGHDLEVAERHLAGIPPCYTIYFCLQAAGKFLKACLYQVDRDAATTIVNIDSLTNLCHLLNLPQTLEQLVNEVMARVGGNNGDGLRFPLHLLVGCPCDRYSSQDATFVLEMVNSLKEL
;
A
#
# COMPACT_ATOMS: atom_id res chain seq x y z
N MET A 1 4.71 -53.87 -10.58
CA MET A 1 3.46 -53.63 -9.83
C MET A 1 3.76 -52.55 -8.80
N GLN A 2 3.00 -51.46 -8.77
CA GLN A 2 3.12 -50.49 -7.68
C GLN A 2 2.42 -51.10 -6.45
N GLN A 3 3.13 -51.13 -5.33
CA GLN A 3 2.63 -51.70 -4.09
C GLN A 3 1.64 -50.73 -3.44
N GLU A 4 0.51 -51.26 -2.95
CA GLU A 4 -0.43 -50.46 -2.16
C GLU A 4 0.27 -49.96 -0.89
N LEU A 5 -0.04 -48.72 -0.50
CA LEU A 5 0.51 -48.08 0.69
C LEU A 5 0.10 -48.86 1.93
N HIS A 6 1.08 -49.16 2.78
CA HIS A 6 0.79 -49.70 4.10
C HIS A 6 0.04 -48.65 4.93
N SER A 7 -0.77 -49.09 5.90
CA SER A 7 -1.59 -48.21 6.76
C SER A 7 -0.75 -47.12 7.46
N GLU A 8 0.46 -47.47 7.88
CA GLU A 8 1.39 -46.53 8.52
C GLU A 8 1.98 -45.51 7.53
N GLU A 9 2.27 -45.91 6.29
CA GLU A 9 2.72 -45.00 5.23
C GLU A 9 1.60 -44.02 4.87
N MET A 10 0.36 -44.53 4.81
CA MET A 10 -0.82 -43.70 4.57
C MET A 10 -1.03 -42.69 5.70
N HIS A 11 -0.81 -43.08 6.95
CA HIS A 11 -0.88 -42.18 8.10
C HIS A 11 0.18 -41.07 8.02
N ARG A 12 1.45 -41.42 7.74
CA ARG A 12 2.55 -40.45 7.60
C ARG A 12 2.31 -39.48 6.45
N MET A 13 1.83 -39.98 5.31
CA MET A 13 1.45 -39.15 4.16
C MET A 13 0.33 -38.17 4.50
N THR A 14 -0.70 -38.63 5.22
CA THR A 14 -1.81 -37.78 5.68
C THR A 14 -1.31 -36.67 6.60
N MET A 15 -0.38 -36.97 7.51
CA MET A 15 0.26 -35.97 8.36
C MET A 15 1.09 -34.95 7.56
N ALA A 16 1.85 -35.42 6.56
CA ALA A 16 2.64 -34.56 5.69
C ALA A 16 1.75 -33.60 4.88
N LEU A 17 0.65 -34.10 4.30
CA LEU A 17 -0.33 -33.27 3.60
C LEU A 17 -0.99 -32.25 4.53
N ASN A 18 -1.40 -32.66 5.74
CA ASN A 18 -1.93 -31.73 6.75
C ASN A 18 -0.91 -30.64 7.13
N GLY A 19 0.36 -31.00 7.29
CA GLY A 19 1.43 -30.05 7.56
C GLY A 19 1.63 -29.07 6.42
N MET A 20 1.65 -29.56 5.18
CA MET A 20 1.77 -28.75 3.97
C MET A 20 0.60 -27.76 3.83
N LEU A 21 -0.63 -28.19 4.14
CA LEU A 21 -1.83 -27.37 4.03
C LEU A 21 -1.97 -26.31 5.14
N LYS A 22 -1.38 -26.50 6.32
CA LYS A 22 -1.43 -25.50 7.42
C LYS A 22 -0.82 -24.14 7.03
N CYS A 23 0.13 -24.12 6.10
CA CYS A 23 0.72 -22.89 5.57
C CYS A 23 0.06 -22.46 4.24
N ARG A 24 -1.19 -21.96 4.29
CA ARG A 24 -2.00 -21.56 3.12
C ARG A 24 -1.28 -20.68 2.08
N LEU A 25 -0.38 -19.81 2.51
CA LEU A 25 0.38 -18.87 1.67
C LEU A 25 1.65 -19.49 1.05
N SER A 26 2.08 -20.67 1.46
CA SER A 26 3.30 -21.31 0.95
C SER A 26 3.05 -22.26 -0.23
N LEU A 27 1.82 -22.68 -0.49
CA LEU A 27 1.51 -23.65 -1.58
C LEU A 27 1.93 -23.11 -2.95
N GLN A 28 1.67 -21.85 -3.25
CA GLN A 28 2.10 -21.21 -4.51
C GLN A 28 3.62 -21.03 -4.61
N LYS A 29 4.34 -21.07 -3.49
CA LYS A 29 5.80 -20.89 -3.38
C LYS A 29 6.55 -22.20 -3.17
N LEU A 30 5.90 -23.34 -3.40
CA LEU A 30 6.55 -24.65 -3.29
C LEU A 30 7.72 -24.74 -4.28
N THR A 31 8.92 -24.98 -3.74
CA THR A 31 10.18 -25.11 -4.50
C THR A 31 10.54 -26.56 -4.84
N VAL A 32 9.73 -27.54 -4.41
CA VAL A 32 9.99 -28.97 -4.65
C VAL A 32 9.83 -29.35 -6.11
N ASP A 33 10.70 -30.20 -6.66
CA ASP A 33 10.66 -30.57 -8.09
C ASP A 33 9.43 -31.40 -8.47
N ALA A 34 8.97 -32.26 -7.57
CA ALA A 34 7.80 -33.10 -7.76
C ALA A 34 6.98 -33.20 -6.46
N LEU A 35 5.66 -33.28 -6.62
CA LEU A 35 4.72 -33.54 -5.54
C LEU A 35 4.08 -34.90 -5.80
N TYR A 36 4.09 -35.78 -4.79
CA TYR A 36 3.43 -37.08 -4.87
C TYR A 36 2.18 -37.08 -4.02
N LEU A 37 1.09 -37.59 -4.57
CA LEU A 37 -0.23 -37.63 -3.94
C LEU A 37 -0.77 -39.07 -3.96
N PRO A 38 -1.57 -39.44 -2.95
CA PRO A 38 -2.23 -40.75 -2.90
C PRO A 38 -3.36 -40.83 -3.94
N THR A 39 -3.44 -41.95 -4.64
CA THR A 39 -4.52 -42.27 -5.56
C THR A 39 -5.64 -43.04 -4.89
N GLN A 40 -6.81 -43.15 -5.53
CA GLN A 40 -7.92 -43.98 -5.07
C GLN A 40 -7.55 -45.46 -4.89
N ASN A 41 -6.58 -45.96 -5.67
CA ASN A 41 -6.05 -47.32 -5.54
C ASN A 41 -4.96 -47.42 -4.45
N LEU A 42 -4.88 -46.45 -3.54
CA LEU A 42 -3.95 -46.41 -2.42
C LEU A 42 -2.47 -46.51 -2.84
N THR A 43 -2.11 -45.95 -4.00
CA THR A 43 -0.71 -45.84 -4.45
C THR A 43 -0.24 -44.39 -4.48
N LEU A 44 1.07 -44.14 -4.45
CA LEU A 44 1.64 -42.80 -4.65
C LEU A 44 1.94 -42.54 -6.13
N ARG A 45 1.45 -41.41 -6.64
CA ARG A 45 1.72 -40.93 -8.00
C ARG A 45 2.11 -39.47 -7.99
N LYS A 46 2.90 -39.05 -8.97
CA LYS A 46 3.18 -37.62 -9.17
C LYS A 46 1.87 -36.89 -9.43
N SER A 47 1.69 -35.72 -8.83
CA SER A 47 0.48 -34.90 -8.98
C SER A 47 0.20 -34.58 -10.45
N THR A 48 1.22 -34.35 -11.27
CA THR A 48 1.09 -34.05 -12.70
C THR A 48 0.66 -35.24 -13.56
N GLU A 49 0.75 -36.47 -13.03
CA GLU A 49 0.37 -37.71 -13.73
C GLU A 49 -1.04 -38.19 -13.36
N MET A 50 -1.80 -37.39 -12.61
CA MET A 50 -3.10 -37.79 -12.06
C MET A 50 -4.20 -36.76 -12.28
N PHE A 51 -5.43 -37.22 -12.04
CA PHE A 51 -6.64 -36.42 -12.14
C PHE A 51 -7.26 -36.14 -10.77
N VAL A 52 -7.88 -34.97 -10.65
CA VAL A 52 -8.71 -34.60 -9.50
C VAL A 52 -10.15 -34.48 -9.97
N ALA A 53 -11.05 -35.16 -9.25
CA ALA A 53 -12.48 -35.02 -9.48
C ALA A 53 -12.97 -33.67 -8.96
N ASP A 54 -13.38 -32.81 -9.87
CA ASP A 54 -14.01 -31.51 -9.60
C ASP A 54 -15.52 -31.53 -9.83
N ASN A 55 -16.04 -32.59 -10.45
CA ASN A 55 -17.46 -32.80 -10.67
C ASN A 55 -17.81 -34.29 -10.59
N ASP A 56 -18.50 -34.68 -9.52
CA ASP A 56 -18.88 -36.08 -9.27
C ASP A 56 -19.75 -36.69 -10.37
N ASN A 57 -20.58 -35.88 -11.03
CA ASN A 57 -21.44 -36.37 -12.12
C ASN A 57 -20.61 -36.68 -13.37
N LEU A 58 -19.62 -35.83 -13.69
CA LEU A 58 -18.68 -36.12 -14.77
C LEU A 58 -17.81 -37.33 -14.44
N LEU A 59 -17.31 -37.42 -13.20
CA LEU A 59 -16.55 -38.56 -12.75
C LEU A 59 -17.35 -39.85 -12.94
N ARG A 60 -18.60 -39.92 -12.47
CA ARG A 60 -19.47 -41.10 -12.65
C ARG A 60 -19.66 -41.46 -14.12
N ALA A 61 -19.78 -40.46 -15.01
CA ALA A 61 -19.94 -40.70 -16.44
C ALA A 61 -18.69 -41.33 -17.08
N VAL A 62 -17.49 -40.91 -16.66
CA VAL A 62 -16.22 -41.41 -17.22
C VAL A 62 -15.58 -42.54 -16.43
N GLN A 63 -16.07 -42.87 -15.23
CA GLN A 63 -15.39 -43.75 -14.27
C GLN A 63 -15.03 -45.13 -14.84
N SER A 64 -15.87 -45.68 -15.71
CA SER A 64 -15.62 -46.98 -16.34
C SER A 64 -14.54 -46.95 -17.43
N GLN A 65 -14.25 -45.76 -17.98
CA GLN A 65 -13.33 -45.55 -19.10
C GLN A 65 -12.02 -44.86 -18.68
N LEU A 66 -12.04 -44.12 -17.57
CA LEU A 66 -10.88 -43.44 -17.01
C LEU A 66 -9.91 -44.49 -16.44
N LYS A 67 -8.77 -44.67 -17.11
CA LYS A 67 -7.71 -45.62 -16.69
C LYS A 67 -6.61 -44.92 -15.90
N GLU A 68 -6.61 -43.61 -15.91
CA GLU A 68 -5.63 -42.73 -15.31
C GLU A 68 -5.85 -42.63 -13.79
N PRO A 69 -4.77 -42.45 -13.02
CA PRO A 69 -4.88 -42.43 -11.56
C PRO A 69 -5.68 -41.21 -11.09
N LEU A 70 -6.72 -41.45 -10.28
CA LEU A 70 -7.49 -40.39 -9.63
C LEU A 70 -6.96 -40.13 -8.22
N PHE A 71 -6.85 -38.86 -7.84
CA PHE A 71 -6.53 -38.44 -6.49
C PHE A 71 -7.54 -39.00 -5.48
N LEU A 72 -7.04 -39.54 -4.37
CA LEU A 72 -7.87 -40.12 -3.30
C LEU A 72 -8.85 -39.10 -2.70
N GLY A 73 -8.47 -37.83 -2.67
CA GLY A 73 -9.28 -36.74 -2.13
C GLY A 73 -9.04 -36.49 -0.63
N PHE A 74 -9.15 -35.23 -0.22
CA PHE A 74 -8.95 -34.84 1.18
C PHE A 74 -10.00 -35.39 2.14
N TYR A 75 -11.23 -35.57 1.67
CA TYR A 75 -12.31 -36.17 2.46
C TYR A 75 -11.97 -37.59 2.93
N ALA A 76 -11.48 -38.45 2.01
CA ALA A 76 -11.05 -39.81 2.34
C ALA A 76 -9.84 -39.83 3.29
N LEU A 77 -8.99 -38.80 3.22
CA LEU A 77 -7.86 -38.58 4.13
C LEU A 77 -8.26 -37.96 5.47
N LYS A 78 -9.55 -37.67 5.70
CA LYS A 78 -10.06 -36.95 6.89
C LYS A 78 -9.41 -35.57 7.07
N ILE A 79 -9.10 -34.90 5.96
CA ILE A 79 -8.54 -33.55 5.92
C ILE A 79 -9.67 -32.59 5.51
N SER A 80 -9.90 -31.54 6.30
CA SER A 80 -10.90 -30.51 5.98
C SER A 80 -10.32 -29.51 4.97
N TRP A 81 -10.33 -29.91 3.69
CA TRP A 81 -9.90 -29.07 2.56
C TRP A 81 -10.65 -29.41 1.28
N ASP A 82 -10.84 -28.43 0.41
CA ASP A 82 -11.44 -28.62 -0.91
C ASP A 82 -10.39 -29.07 -1.95
N ASN A 83 -10.69 -30.15 -2.68
CA ASN A 83 -9.80 -30.67 -3.70
C ASN A 83 -9.54 -29.63 -4.81
N GLY A 84 -10.55 -28.86 -5.21
CA GLY A 84 -10.44 -27.85 -6.26
C GLY A 84 -9.56 -26.66 -5.86
N ASP A 85 -9.77 -26.11 -4.66
CA ASP A 85 -8.97 -25.03 -4.10
C ASP A 85 -7.50 -25.43 -3.95
N PHE A 86 -7.23 -26.67 -3.55
CA PHE A 86 -5.88 -27.21 -3.49
C PHE A 86 -5.17 -27.16 -4.85
N VAL A 87 -5.80 -27.66 -5.92
CA VAL A 87 -5.23 -27.62 -7.27
C VAL A 87 -4.99 -26.18 -7.74
N LYS A 88 -5.94 -25.27 -7.48
CA LYS A 88 -5.81 -23.85 -7.86
C LYS A 88 -4.65 -23.15 -7.15
N ARG A 89 -4.33 -23.55 -5.91
CA ARG A 89 -3.24 -22.97 -5.11
C ARG A 89 -1.86 -23.59 -5.37
N LEU A 90 -1.78 -24.72 -6.07
CA LEU A 90 -0.49 -25.28 -6.47
C LEU A 90 0.16 -24.45 -7.59
N PRO A 91 1.50 -24.44 -7.71
CA PRO A 91 2.19 -23.89 -8.87
C PRO A 91 1.86 -24.73 -10.12
N GLU A 92 1.77 -24.11 -11.29
CA GLU A 92 1.36 -24.78 -12.54
C GLU A 92 2.14 -26.07 -12.82
N ARG A 93 3.45 -26.06 -12.59
CA ARG A 93 4.35 -27.21 -12.78
C ARG A 93 4.04 -28.43 -11.90
N LEU A 94 3.23 -28.27 -10.84
CA LEU A 94 2.84 -29.32 -9.90
C LEU A 94 1.33 -29.63 -9.94
N ARG A 95 0.53 -28.94 -10.76
CA ARG A 95 -0.93 -29.09 -10.76
C ARG A 95 -1.36 -30.44 -11.38
N PRO A 96 -2.21 -31.23 -10.70
CA PRO A 96 -2.95 -32.28 -11.36
C PRO A 96 -4.00 -31.69 -12.32
N LYS A 97 -4.48 -32.51 -13.26
CA LYS A 97 -5.56 -32.12 -14.19
C LYS A 97 -6.94 -32.37 -13.57
N PHE A 98 -7.94 -31.59 -13.95
CA PHE A 98 -9.32 -31.85 -13.53
C PHE A 98 -10.02 -32.83 -14.48
N VAL A 99 -10.98 -33.60 -13.97
CA VAL A 99 -11.82 -34.47 -14.80
C VAL A 99 -12.66 -33.65 -15.79
N SER A 100 -13.14 -32.47 -15.40
CA SER A 100 -13.83 -31.56 -16.33
C SER A 100 -12.98 -31.08 -17.51
N GLN A 101 -11.65 -31.15 -17.43
CA GLN A 101 -10.75 -30.72 -18.52
C GLN A 101 -10.59 -31.77 -19.63
N ILE A 102 -10.93 -33.04 -19.36
CA ILE A 102 -10.82 -34.14 -20.33
C ILE A 102 -12.14 -34.53 -20.96
N VAL A 103 -13.26 -34.08 -20.39
CA VAL A 103 -14.59 -34.31 -20.96
C VAL A 103 -14.97 -33.13 -21.84
N GLN A 104 -15.19 -33.39 -23.12
CA GLN A 104 -15.64 -32.38 -24.07
C GLN A 104 -17.15 -32.32 -24.13
N ASP A 105 -17.69 -31.10 -24.12
CA ASP A 105 -19.11 -30.80 -24.29
C ASP A 105 -19.42 -30.61 -25.78
N ASN A 106 -20.04 -31.59 -26.44
CA ASN A 106 -20.44 -31.47 -27.84
C ASN A 106 -21.93 -31.18 -27.94
N LEU A 107 -22.28 -29.97 -28.39
CA LEU A 107 -23.67 -29.57 -28.62
C LEU A 107 -24.30 -30.40 -29.75
N VAL A 108 -25.49 -30.94 -29.50
CA VAL A 108 -26.31 -31.62 -30.51
C VAL A 108 -27.24 -30.59 -31.15
N ILE A 109 -26.91 -30.18 -32.38
CA ILE A 109 -27.70 -29.19 -33.14
C ILE A 109 -28.57 -29.88 -34.21
N ASP A 110 -28.21 -31.09 -34.63
CA ASP A 110 -28.88 -31.78 -35.73
C ASP A 110 -30.37 -32.05 -35.41
N GLY A 111 -31.24 -31.48 -36.25
CA GLY A 111 -32.70 -31.61 -36.13
C GLY A 111 -33.36 -30.70 -35.10
N VAL A 112 -32.62 -29.81 -34.42
CA VAL A 112 -33.17 -28.86 -33.46
C VAL A 112 -33.60 -27.58 -34.19
N GLN A 113 -34.89 -27.20 -34.06
CA GLN A 113 -35.37 -25.93 -34.59
C GLN A 113 -34.96 -24.77 -33.69
N GLU A 114 -34.30 -23.77 -34.28
CA GLU A 114 -34.07 -22.47 -33.64
C GLU A 114 -35.43 -21.80 -33.38
N THR A 115 -35.61 -21.30 -32.17
CA THR A 115 -36.80 -20.53 -31.80
C THR A 115 -36.49 -19.05 -31.83
N PHE A 116 -37.48 -18.24 -32.20
CA PHE A 116 -37.36 -16.79 -32.21
C PHE A 116 -38.20 -16.23 -31.08
N SER A 117 -37.56 -15.63 -30.08
CA SER A 117 -38.24 -14.92 -29.01
C SER A 117 -37.89 -13.43 -29.04
N PRO A 118 -38.84 -12.53 -28.67
CA PRO A 118 -38.56 -11.10 -28.55
C PRO A 118 -37.38 -10.80 -27.60
N MET A 119 -37.19 -11.64 -26.59
CA MET A 119 -36.08 -11.55 -25.65
C MET A 119 -34.73 -11.67 -26.34
N VAL A 120 -34.55 -12.67 -27.22
CA VAL A 120 -33.28 -12.88 -27.94
C VAL A 120 -33.00 -11.76 -28.92
N VAL A 121 -34.03 -11.24 -29.59
CA VAL A 121 -33.92 -10.07 -30.46
C VAL A 121 -33.45 -8.86 -29.66
N GLN A 122 -34.14 -8.52 -28.57
CA GLN A 122 -33.76 -7.42 -27.70
C GLN A 122 -32.35 -7.59 -27.13
N LEU A 123 -31.97 -8.81 -26.78
CA LEU A 123 -30.65 -9.10 -26.24
C LEU A 123 -29.56 -8.94 -27.30
N GLN A 124 -29.77 -9.42 -28.53
CA GLN A 124 -28.86 -9.22 -29.64
C GLN A 124 -28.73 -7.72 -30.00
N GLU A 125 -29.83 -6.97 -30.01
CA GLU A 125 -29.84 -5.50 -30.19
C GLU A 125 -29.06 -4.80 -29.07
N SER A 126 -29.20 -5.26 -27.82
CA SER A 126 -28.50 -4.69 -26.67
C SER A 126 -27.00 -4.96 -26.72
N LEU A 127 -26.58 -6.16 -27.13
CA LEU A 127 -25.18 -6.51 -27.36
C LEU A 127 -24.57 -5.76 -28.56
N GLY A 128 -25.39 -5.39 -29.55
CA GLY A 128 -24.99 -4.53 -30.67
C GLY A 128 -25.09 -3.03 -30.38
N SER A 129 -25.55 -2.64 -29.19
CA SER A 129 -25.82 -1.23 -28.90
C SER A 129 -24.52 -0.43 -28.65
N PRO A 130 -24.48 0.86 -29.03
CA PRO A 130 -23.35 1.74 -28.72
C PRO A 130 -23.09 1.84 -27.22
N ALA A 131 -24.13 1.78 -26.38
CA ALA A 131 -24.01 1.85 -24.93
C ALA A 131 -23.28 0.62 -24.35
N PHE A 132 -23.54 -0.58 -24.89
CA PHE A 132 -22.81 -1.78 -24.51
C PHE A 132 -21.34 -1.72 -24.97
N GLU A 133 -21.10 -1.38 -26.24
CA GLU A 133 -19.74 -1.25 -26.79
C GLU A 133 -18.89 -0.28 -25.96
N THR A 134 -19.41 0.94 -25.76
CA THR A 134 -18.73 1.98 -24.99
C THR A 134 -18.57 1.58 -23.52
N GLY A 135 -19.56 0.91 -22.92
CA GLY A 135 -19.47 0.40 -21.55
C GLY A 135 -18.37 -0.64 -21.37
N VAL A 136 -18.19 -1.57 -22.32
CA VAL A 136 -17.11 -2.56 -22.27
C VAL A 136 -15.75 -1.89 -22.48
N LEU A 137 -15.62 -0.99 -23.45
CA LEU A 137 -14.38 -0.23 -23.67
C LEU A 137 -13.99 0.59 -22.44
N ARG A 138 -14.99 1.21 -21.78
CA ARG A 138 -14.85 1.95 -20.53
C ARG A 138 -14.25 1.08 -19.42
N VAL A 139 -14.79 -0.13 -19.22
CA VAL A 139 -14.26 -1.08 -18.22
C VAL A 139 -12.82 -1.45 -18.52
N ILE A 140 -12.49 -1.80 -19.76
CA ILE A 140 -11.11 -2.21 -20.12
C ILE A 140 -10.15 -1.03 -19.95
N ASN A 141 -10.54 0.18 -20.38
CA ASN A 141 -9.72 1.37 -20.24
C ASN A 141 -9.45 1.72 -18.77
N HIS A 142 -10.44 1.55 -17.89
CA HIS A 142 -10.28 1.77 -16.45
C HIS A 142 -9.17 0.90 -15.84
N PHE A 143 -9.13 -0.40 -16.17
CA PHE A 143 -8.08 -1.29 -15.66
C PHE A 143 -6.71 -1.01 -16.29
N LYS A 144 -6.69 -0.69 -17.58
CA LYS A 144 -5.46 -0.31 -18.29
C LYS A 144 -4.84 0.97 -17.72
N VAL A 145 -5.65 2.01 -17.47
CA VAL A 145 -5.19 3.27 -16.84
C VAL A 145 -4.62 3.02 -15.44
N LYS A 146 -5.21 2.11 -14.65
CA LYS A 146 -4.63 1.70 -13.36
C LYS A 146 -3.23 1.08 -13.50
N GLU A 147 -2.95 0.41 -14.61
CA GLU A 147 -1.64 -0.15 -14.97
C GLU A 147 -0.72 0.87 -15.68
N SER A 148 -1.10 2.15 -15.71
CA SER A 148 -0.38 3.24 -16.39
C SER A 148 -0.25 3.10 -17.91
N VAL A 149 -1.10 2.27 -18.52
CA VAL A 149 -1.16 2.08 -19.98
C VAL A 149 -2.52 2.58 -20.45
N GLY A 150 -2.60 3.60 -21.30
CA GLY A 150 -3.87 3.98 -21.92
C GLY A 150 -4.29 2.97 -22.99
N MET A 151 -5.58 2.92 -23.36
CA MET A 151 -6.02 2.13 -24.50
C MET A 151 -5.78 2.87 -25.82
N SER A 152 -5.05 2.26 -26.75
CA SER A 152 -4.83 2.83 -28.09
C SER A 152 -6.06 2.68 -29.01
N SER A 153 -6.15 3.50 -30.06
CA SER A 153 -7.24 3.42 -31.04
C SER A 153 -7.24 2.09 -31.81
N GLU A 154 -6.08 1.49 -32.05
CA GLU A 154 -5.97 0.18 -32.70
C GLU A 154 -6.54 -0.93 -31.82
N GLU A 155 -6.24 -0.92 -30.52
CA GLU A 155 -6.79 -1.88 -29.57
C GLU A 155 -8.29 -1.73 -29.39
N GLN A 156 -8.80 -0.49 -29.35
CA GLN A 156 -10.25 -0.23 -29.35
C GLN A 156 -10.91 -0.89 -30.55
N GLN A 157 -10.33 -0.75 -31.75
CA GLN A 157 -10.89 -1.36 -32.96
C GLN A 157 -10.88 -2.88 -32.89
N VAL A 158 -9.80 -3.50 -32.39
CA VAL A 158 -9.73 -4.96 -32.19
C VAL A 158 -10.81 -5.44 -31.23
N ILE A 159 -11.04 -4.72 -30.12
CA ILE A 159 -12.07 -5.06 -29.15
C ILE A 159 -13.46 -4.94 -29.79
N LYS A 160 -13.75 -3.84 -30.49
CA LYS A 160 -15.03 -3.66 -31.19
C LYS A 160 -15.32 -4.80 -32.16
N THR A 161 -14.32 -5.20 -32.96
CA THR A 161 -14.46 -6.35 -33.87
C THR A 161 -14.76 -7.66 -33.13
N LYS A 162 -14.19 -7.88 -31.93
CA LYS A 162 -14.54 -9.06 -31.12
C LYS A 162 -15.97 -9.00 -30.58
N LEU A 163 -16.43 -7.83 -30.13
CA LEU A 163 -17.78 -7.68 -29.59
C LEU A 163 -18.85 -7.99 -30.64
N THR A 164 -18.61 -7.64 -31.91
CA THR A 164 -19.55 -7.91 -33.01
C THR A 164 -19.57 -9.37 -33.49
N GLN A 165 -18.60 -10.20 -33.08
CA GLN A 165 -18.52 -11.63 -33.41
C GLN A 165 -19.36 -12.53 -32.50
N VAL A 166 -20.21 -11.93 -31.65
CA VAL A 166 -21.07 -12.63 -30.70
C VAL A 166 -22.50 -12.72 -31.22
N VAL A 167 -23.01 -13.94 -31.32
CA VAL A 167 -24.39 -14.23 -31.74
C VAL A 167 -25.10 -15.01 -30.65
N VAL A 168 -26.32 -14.62 -30.32
CA VAL A 168 -27.17 -15.36 -29.38
C VAL A 168 -28.30 -16.06 -30.13
N LYS A 169 -28.48 -17.35 -29.85
CA LYS A 169 -29.51 -18.20 -30.44
C LYS A 169 -30.34 -18.87 -29.36
N GLU A 170 -31.64 -18.98 -29.60
CA GLU A 170 -32.54 -19.69 -28.70
C GLU A 170 -32.86 -21.08 -29.24
N LEU A 171 -32.79 -22.07 -28.34
CA LEU A 171 -33.19 -23.44 -28.62
C LEU A 171 -34.25 -23.87 -27.60
N LYS A 172 -35.22 -24.67 -28.05
CA LYS A 172 -36.23 -25.27 -27.16
C LYS A 172 -35.58 -26.13 -26.06
N GLU A 173 -34.53 -26.86 -26.42
CA GLU A 173 -33.77 -27.70 -25.51
C GLU A 173 -32.30 -27.74 -25.95
N ILE A 174 -31.37 -27.57 -25.00
CA ILE A 174 -29.93 -27.67 -25.26
C ILE A 174 -29.44 -29.00 -24.71
N LYS A 175 -29.17 -29.97 -25.60
CA LYS A 175 -28.55 -31.26 -25.26
C LYS A 175 -27.09 -31.25 -25.66
N VAL A 176 -26.24 -31.63 -24.72
CA VAL A 176 -24.80 -31.76 -24.92
C VAL A 176 -24.43 -33.22 -24.70
N ILE A 177 -23.76 -33.81 -25.68
CA ILE A 177 -23.12 -35.12 -25.54
C ILE A 177 -21.75 -34.89 -24.90
N LEU A 178 -21.52 -35.58 -23.79
CA LEU A 178 -20.23 -35.62 -23.12
C LEU A 178 -19.37 -36.65 -23.83
N LYS A 179 -18.21 -36.23 -24.33
CA LYS A 179 -17.23 -37.12 -24.97
C LYS A 179 -15.95 -37.24 -24.17
N TYR A 180 -15.44 -38.45 -24.05
CA TYR A 180 -14.11 -38.77 -23.51
C TYR A 180 -13.36 -39.64 -24.52
N CYS A 181 -12.20 -39.19 -24.99
CA CYS A 181 -11.42 -39.89 -26.03
C CYS A 181 -12.29 -40.30 -27.23
N ASP A 182 -13.11 -39.37 -27.74
CA ASP A 182 -14.09 -39.55 -28.83
C ASP A 182 -15.28 -40.49 -28.55
N ASN A 183 -15.30 -41.18 -27.40
CA ASN A 183 -16.42 -42.01 -26.98
C ASN A 183 -17.48 -41.19 -26.24
N GLU A 184 -18.75 -41.49 -26.51
CA GLU A 184 -19.87 -40.88 -25.79
C GLU A 184 -20.00 -41.49 -24.40
N VAL A 185 -19.88 -40.66 -23.38
CA VAL A 185 -19.94 -41.05 -21.96
C VAL A 185 -21.24 -40.66 -21.28
N GLY A 186 -22.03 -39.80 -21.93
CA GLY A 186 -23.36 -39.45 -21.46
C GLY A 186 -23.93 -38.24 -22.16
N THR A 187 -25.15 -37.88 -21.76
CA THR A 187 -25.88 -36.72 -22.29
C THR A 187 -26.31 -35.83 -21.13
N LYS A 188 -26.18 -34.51 -21.31
CA LYS A 188 -26.56 -33.52 -20.31
C LYS A 188 -27.39 -32.41 -20.94
N CYS A 189 -28.51 -32.08 -20.32
CA CYS A 189 -29.29 -30.89 -20.69
C CYS A 189 -28.73 -29.65 -19.99
N ARG A 190 -28.69 -28.51 -20.69
CA ARG A 190 -28.25 -27.22 -20.15
C ARG A 190 -29.28 -26.13 -20.47
N ARG A 191 -29.21 -25.02 -19.75
CA ARG A 191 -29.96 -23.79 -20.06
C ARG A 191 -29.18 -22.81 -20.92
N SER A 192 -27.86 -22.97 -20.98
CA SER A 192 -26.98 -22.23 -21.88
C SER A 192 -25.78 -23.07 -22.30
N HIS A 193 -25.25 -22.78 -23.49
CA HIS A 193 -24.03 -23.39 -24.01
C HIS A 193 -23.31 -22.42 -24.94
N LEU A 194 -22.00 -22.24 -24.74
CA LEU A 194 -21.15 -21.43 -25.59
C LEU A 194 -20.44 -22.32 -26.60
N GLN A 195 -20.61 -22.02 -27.88
CA GLN A 195 -19.87 -22.64 -28.97
C GLN A 195 -18.95 -21.61 -29.63
N GLN A 196 -17.67 -21.95 -29.75
CA GLN A 196 -16.69 -21.15 -30.48
C GLN A 196 -16.28 -21.91 -31.74
N LYS A 197 -16.52 -21.32 -32.91
CA LYS A 197 -16.20 -21.92 -34.21
C LYS A 197 -15.73 -20.85 -35.17
N ASP A 198 -14.53 -21.01 -35.75
CA ASP A 198 -13.98 -20.12 -36.78
C ASP A 198 -14.07 -18.62 -36.43
N ASN A 199 -13.68 -18.25 -35.20
CA ASN A 199 -13.80 -16.91 -34.58
C ASN A 199 -15.22 -16.39 -34.30
N ASN A 200 -16.28 -17.12 -34.66
CA ASN A 200 -17.63 -16.80 -34.23
C ASN A 200 -17.93 -17.40 -32.85
N ASN A 201 -18.49 -16.57 -31.97
CA ASN A 201 -18.90 -16.96 -30.63
C ASN A 201 -20.43 -17.03 -30.60
N THR A 202 -20.99 -18.24 -30.59
CA THR A 202 -22.44 -18.43 -30.52
C THR A 202 -22.85 -18.88 -29.13
N LEU A 203 -23.69 -18.09 -28.46
CA LEU A 203 -24.31 -18.44 -27.20
C LEU A 203 -25.70 -19.01 -27.46
N TYR A 204 -25.88 -20.28 -27.15
CA TYR A 204 -27.19 -20.92 -27.15
C TYR A 204 -27.85 -20.77 -25.78
N ILE A 205 -29.12 -20.38 -25.75
CA ILE A 205 -29.94 -20.26 -24.53
C ILE A 205 -31.29 -20.97 -24.67
N THR A 206 -31.89 -21.38 -23.56
CA THR A 206 -33.27 -21.90 -23.52
C THR A 206 -34.28 -20.80 -23.20
N GLN A 207 -35.55 -21.00 -23.59
CA GLN A 207 -36.65 -20.06 -23.31
C GLN A 207 -36.88 -19.81 -21.81
N ASP A 208 -36.59 -20.79 -20.96
CA ASP A 208 -36.74 -20.71 -19.51
C ASP A 208 -35.48 -20.20 -18.79
N ILE A 209 -34.53 -19.59 -19.52
CA ILE A 209 -33.29 -19.11 -18.90
C ILE A 209 -33.58 -18.00 -17.87
N GLY A 210 -33.22 -18.25 -16.62
CA GLY A 210 -33.34 -17.25 -15.56
C GLY A 210 -32.33 -16.11 -15.74
N SER A 211 -32.71 -14.89 -15.33
CA SER A 211 -31.88 -13.67 -15.45
C SER A 211 -30.45 -13.86 -14.93
N ASN A 212 -30.27 -14.43 -13.74
CA ASN A 212 -28.93 -14.68 -13.17
C ASN A 212 -28.13 -15.69 -14.01
N THR A 213 -28.78 -16.70 -14.58
CA THR A 213 -28.11 -17.71 -15.41
C THR A 213 -27.65 -17.11 -16.73
N LEU A 214 -28.47 -16.25 -17.34
CA LEU A 214 -28.12 -15.49 -18.53
C LEU A 214 -26.95 -14.53 -18.27
N GLN A 215 -27.02 -13.76 -17.18
CA GLN A 215 -25.96 -12.84 -16.78
C GLN A 215 -24.63 -13.56 -16.60
N HIS A 216 -24.62 -14.71 -15.89
CA HIS A 216 -23.42 -15.52 -15.72
C HIS A 216 -22.90 -16.11 -17.03
N ALA A 217 -23.79 -16.57 -17.92
CA ALA A 217 -23.40 -17.13 -19.21
C ALA A 217 -22.72 -16.07 -20.10
N LEU A 218 -23.30 -14.87 -20.17
CA LEU A 218 -22.74 -13.74 -20.91
C LEU A 218 -21.41 -13.28 -20.29
N SER A 219 -21.38 -13.11 -18.97
CA SER A 219 -20.16 -12.70 -18.25
C SER A 219 -19.02 -13.68 -18.47
N SER A 220 -19.28 -14.98 -18.38
CA SER A 220 -18.28 -16.04 -18.64
C SER A 220 -17.78 -15.99 -20.09
N MET A 221 -18.68 -15.88 -21.07
CA MET A 221 -18.33 -15.78 -22.48
C MET A 221 -17.46 -14.56 -22.79
N TYR A 222 -17.88 -13.37 -22.36
CA TYR A 222 -17.16 -12.13 -22.63
C TYR A 222 -15.84 -12.05 -21.85
N SER A 223 -15.77 -12.64 -20.66
CA SER A 223 -14.51 -12.76 -19.93
C SER A 223 -13.47 -13.55 -20.72
N ASN A 224 -13.88 -14.67 -21.34
CA ASN A 224 -12.99 -15.47 -22.18
C ASN A 224 -12.61 -14.73 -23.47
N LEU A 225 -13.58 -14.08 -24.13
CA LEU A 225 -13.37 -13.33 -25.38
C LEU A 225 -12.39 -12.16 -25.21
N LEU A 226 -12.49 -11.47 -24.07
CA LEU A 226 -11.71 -10.27 -23.74
C LEU A 226 -10.46 -10.58 -22.89
N ASN A 227 -10.27 -11.84 -22.49
CA ASN A 227 -9.14 -12.31 -21.67
C ASN A 227 -9.07 -11.62 -20.29
N PHE A 228 -10.21 -11.44 -19.62
CA PHE A 228 -10.28 -10.95 -18.24
C PHE A 228 -9.80 -12.02 -17.27
N LYS A 229 -8.90 -11.66 -16.36
CA LYS A 229 -8.20 -12.62 -15.47
C LYS A 229 -8.44 -12.34 -13.99
N THR A 230 -8.81 -11.12 -13.65
CA THR A 230 -8.94 -10.67 -12.27
C THR A 230 -10.39 -10.71 -11.81
N ILE A 231 -10.59 -10.87 -10.50
CA ILE A 231 -11.92 -10.87 -9.88
C ILE A 231 -12.62 -9.52 -10.10
N GLU A 232 -11.87 -8.41 -10.11
CA GLU A 232 -12.43 -7.07 -10.32
C GLU A 232 -12.97 -6.88 -11.74
N GLU A 233 -12.23 -7.32 -12.76
CA GLU A 233 -12.67 -7.28 -14.16
C GLU A 233 -13.99 -8.07 -14.36
N HIS A 234 -14.08 -9.27 -13.78
CA HIS A 234 -15.31 -10.07 -13.83
C HIS A 234 -16.49 -9.39 -13.12
N LYS A 235 -16.25 -8.68 -12.00
CA LYS A 235 -17.30 -7.90 -11.32
C LYS A 235 -17.85 -6.80 -12.23
N CYS A 236 -16.98 -6.10 -12.96
CA CYS A 236 -17.41 -5.05 -13.88
C CYS A 236 -18.25 -5.58 -15.04
N LEU A 237 -17.91 -6.75 -15.60
CA LEU A 237 -18.77 -7.42 -16.59
C LEU A 237 -20.13 -7.80 -16.00
N ASN A 238 -20.17 -8.28 -14.75
CA ASN A 238 -21.45 -8.57 -14.09
C ASN A 238 -22.32 -7.30 -13.95
N ILE A 239 -21.73 -6.12 -13.69
CA ILE A 239 -22.48 -4.86 -13.67
C ILE A 239 -23.12 -4.59 -15.03
N ILE A 240 -22.34 -4.68 -16.12
CA ILE A 240 -22.83 -4.48 -17.49
C ILE A 240 -23.97 -5.46 -17.81
N PHE A 241 -23.75 -6.75 -17.57
CA PHE A 241 -24.75 -7.78 -17.91
C PHE A 241 -25.97 -7.76 -16.99
N GLY A 242 -25.86 -7.21 -15.78
CA GLY A 242 -27.01 -6.97 -14.90
C GLY A 242 -28.00 -5.94 -15.47
N CYS A 243 -27.55 -5.11 -16.41
CA CYS A 243 -28.36 -4.08 -17.07
C CYS A 243 -28.51 -4.33 -18.57
N ILE A 244 -28.17 -5.53 -19.08
CA ILE A 244 -28.13 -5.76 -20.53
C ILE A 244 -29.48 -5.55 -21.22
N MET A 245 -30.59 -5.82 -20.54
CA MET A 245 -31.94 -5.57 -21.08
C MET A 245 -32.33 -4.08 -21.07
N LYS A 246 -31.52 -3.22 -20.46
CA LYS A 246 -31.66 -1.77 -20.35
C LYS A 246 -30.30 -1.11 -20.61
N PRO A 247 -29.78 -1.15 -21.85
CA PRO A 247 -28.42 -0.72 -22.13
C PRO A 247 -28.13 0.75 -21.78
N HIS A 248 -29.15 1.60 -21.71
CA HIS A 248 -29.03 2.99 -21.24
C HIS A 248 -28.63 3.12 -19.77
N ASP A 249 -28.91 2.11 -18.92
CA ASP A 249 -28.52 2.09 -17.51
C ASP A 249 -27.05 1.71 -17.30
N ILE A 250 -26.37 1.16 -18.32
CA ILE A 250 -25.00 0.62 -18.19
C ILE A 250 -24.06 1.68 -17.63
N HIS A 251 -24.00 2.87 -18.26
CA HIS A 251 -23.07 3.92 -17.86
C HIS A 251 -23.36 4.46 -16.45
N ARG A 252 -24.64 4.72 -16.13
CA ARG A 252 -25.05 5.11 -14.77
C ARG A 252 -24.60 4.08 -13.72
N ARG A 253 -24.69 2.79 -14.03
CA ARG A 253 -24.30 1.71 -13.12
C ARG A 253 -22.78 1.55 -13.01
N LEU A 254 -22.04 1.85 -14.08
CA LEU A 254 -20.59 1.96 -14.04
C LEU A 254 -20.14 3.17 -13.21
N ASP A 255 -20.85 4.30 -13.29
CA ASP A 255 -20.62 5.50 -12.45
C ASP A 255 -20.81 5.18 -10.95
N GLU A 256 -21.90 4.51 -10.59
CA GLU A 256 -22.19 4.06 -9.21
C GLU A 256 -21.10 3.15 -8.61
N HIS A 257 -20.22 2.59 -9.44
CA HIS A 257 -19.13 1.70 -9.04
C HIS A 257 -17.74 2.30 -9.34
N ASP A 258 -17.66 3.63 -9.52
CA ASP A 258 -16.41 4.39 -9.70
C ASP A 258 -15.55 3.90 -10.89
N ILE A 259 -16.18 3.44 -11.98
CA ILE A 259 -15.48 3.01 -13.20
C ILE A 259 -15.37 4.21 -14.13
N MET A 260 -14.16 4.69 -14.43
CA MET A 260 -13.93 5.96 -15.15
C MET A 260 -14.42 5.94 -16.62
N GLU A 261 -14.91 7.07 -17.15
CA GLU A 261 -15.40 7.18 -18.54
C GLU A 261 -14.25 7.17 -19.58
N SER A 262 -14.47 6.50 -20.72
CA SER A 262 -13.52 6.46 -21.83
C SER A 262 -13.68 7.72 -22.70
N GLY A 263 -13.05 8.82 -22.30
CA GLY A 263 -13.11 10.09 -23.03
C GLY A 263 -12.60 11.28 -22.22
N THR A 264 -12.55 11.14 -20.90
CA THR A 264 -11.77 12.03 -20.06
C THR A 264 -10.30 11.65 -20.20
N GLN A 265 -9.65 12.20 -21.23
CA GLN A 265 -8.21 12.51 -21.18
C GLN A 265 -7.90 13.55 -20.08
N ASP A 266 -8.93 14.10 -19.45
CA ASP A 266 -8.84 14.36 -18.03
C ASP A 266 -8.69 13.01 -17.32
N PHE A 267 -7.43 12.56 -17.16
CA PHE A 267 -7.10 12.19 -15.79
C PHE A 267 -7.75 13.26 -14.93
N PRO A 268 -8.71 12.95 -14.05
CA PRO A 268 -8.86 13.84 -12.95
C PRO A 268 -7.47 13.75 -12.31
N CYS A 269 -6.66 14.79 -12.51
CA CYS A 269 -5.72 15.27 -11.53
C CYS A 269 -6.53 15.58 -10.25
N LYS A 270 -7.22 14.59 -9.70
CA LYS A 270 -7.81 14.53 -8.37
C LYS A 270 -6.99 13.58 -7.50
N PHE A 271 -6.13 12.73 -8.08
CA PHE A 271 -4.96 12.26 -7.34
C PHE A 271 -3.95 13.38 -7.09
N TYR A 272 -4.03 14.47 -7.87
CA TYR A 272 -3.25 15.69 -7.72
C TYR A 272 -4.21 16.88 -7.64
N SER A 273 -4.98 16.99 -6.57
CA SER A 273 -5.57 18.30 -6.26
C SER A 273 -4.38 19.26 -6.02
N THR A 274 -3.98 19.99 -7.07
CA THR A 274 -3.29 21.28 -6.99
C THR A 274 -4.33 22.35 -6.71
N ASP A 275 -5.23 22.10 -5.76
CA ASP A 275 -6.13 23.15 -5.30
C ASP A 275 -5.22 24.23 -4.71
N VAL A 276 -5.21 25.39 -5.35
CA VAL A 276 -4.47 26.57 -4.89
C VAL A 276 -4.89 26.83 -3.44
N GLY A 277 -3.92 26.80 -2.51
CA GLY A 277 -4.12 26.86 -1.06
C GLY A 277 -3.89 25.55 -0.30
N SER A 278 -3.80 24.42 -1.00
CA SER A 278 -3.54 23.11 -0.38
C SER A 278 -2.05 22.86 -0.11
N TYR A 279 -1.77 21.91 0.79
CA TYR A 279 -0.41 21.47 1.10
C TYR A 279 0.13 20.51 0.05
N LEU A 280 1.40 20.67 -0.32
CA LEU A 280 2.12 19.74 -1.18
C LEU A 280 2.50 18.48 -0.36
N ASP A 281 2.08 17.32 -0.86
CA ASP A 281 2.45 16.02 -0.28
C ASP A 281 3.97 15.80 -0.37
N GLU A 282 4.56 15.28 0.70
CA GLU A 282 6.01 15.05 0.84
C GLU A 282 6.60 14.24 -0.34
N ARG A 283 5.82 13.33 -0.92
CA ARG A 283 6.26 12.51 -2.06
C ARG A 283 6.58 13.34 -3.29
N PHE A 284 6.07 14.56 -3.41
CA PHE A 284 6.30 15.45 -4.56
C PHE A 284 7.36 16.52 -4.32
N LEU A 285 8.00 16.56 -3.15
CA LEU A 285 9.06 17.53 -2.84
C LEU A 285 10.24 17.47 -3.83
N HIS A 286 10.55 16.27 -4.33
CA HIS A 286 11.59 16.05 -5.33
C HIS A 286 11.29 16.70 -6.69
N LEU A 287 10.05 17.08 -6.96
CA LEU A 287 9.63 17.76 -8.18
C LEU A 287 9.81 19.28 -8.10
N LEU A 288 10.22 19.84 -6.96
CA LEU A 288 10.42 21.27 -6.81
C LEU A 288 11.79 21.71 -7.35
N ASP A 289 11.77 22.62 -8.31
CA ASP A 289 12.92 23.24 -8.92
C ASP A 289 13.44 24.42 -8.08
N ASN A 290 14.77 24.47 -7.91
CA ASN A 290 15.49 25.53 -7.21
C ASN A 290 16.13 26.54 -8.17
N SER A 291 15.96 26.36 -9.48
CA SER A 291 16.57 27.23 -10.50
C SER A 291 16.15 28.70 -10.37
N PHE A 292 17.02 29.58 -10.85
CA PHE A 292 16.79 31.02 -10.89
C PHE A 292 16.07 31.38 -12.20
N GLY A 293 14.84 31.88 -12.11
CA GLY A 293 14.04 32.29 -13.26
C GLY A 293 12.82 33.13 -12.86
N ASP A 294 12.21 33.78 -13.85
CA ASP A 294 10.98 34.56 -13.68
C ASP A 294 9.76 33.64 -13.67
N PHE A 295 8.69 34.05 -13.00
CA PHE A 295 7.40 33.36 -13.00
C PHE A 295 6.40 34.02 -13.93
N ASN A 296 5.56 33.21 -14.58
CA ASN A 296 4.54 33.71 -15.51
C ASN A 296 3.21 33.96 -14.80
N ASP A 297 2.40 34.87 -15.34
CA ASP A 297 0.99 35.02 -14.94
C ASP A 297 0.26 33.68 -15.11
N GLY A 298 -0.47 33.29 -14.07
CA GLY A 298 -1.24 32.07 -13.99
C GLY A 298 -0.43 30.83 -13.63
N GLU A 299 0.89 30.95 -13.43
CA GLU A 299 1.76 29.82 -13.12
C GLU A 299 1.47 29.24 -11.72
N ILE A 300 1.33 27.91 -11.63
CA ILE A 300 1.21 27.20 -10.36
C ILE A 300 2.60 26.87 -9.81
N VAL A 301 2.87 27.34 -8.60
CA VAL A 301 4.14 27.22 -7.88
C VAL A 301 3.88 26.82 -6.43
N CYS A 302 4.93 26.57 -5.67
CA CYS A 302 4.85 26.30 -4.24
C CYS A 302 5.57 27.37 -3.41
N MET A 303 5.14 27.59 -2.17
CA MET A 303 5.89 28.36 -1.17
C MET A 303 5.92 27.60 0.16
N LYS A 304 6.92 27.86 1.01
CA LYS A 304 7.00 27.20 2.32
C LYS A 304 5.94 27.74 3.28
N LYS A 305 5.37 26.88 4.14
CA LYS A 305 4.25 27.20 5.03
C LYS A 305 4.55 28.33 6.01
N TYR A 306 5.72 28.37 6.64
CA TYR A 306 6.07 29.41 7.63
C TYR A 306 6.06 30.84 7.05
N VAL A 307 6.10 30.98 5.72
CA VAL A 307 5.94 32.27 5.04
C VAL A 307 4.53 32.84 5.21
N LEU A 308 3.54 32.01 5.55
CA LEU A 308 2.13 32.38 5.70
C LEU A 308 1.75 32.76 7.14
N GLU A 309 2.50 32.26 8.13
CA GLU A 309 2.11 32.34 9.54
C GLU A 309 2.92 33.38 10.34
N ASP A 310 4.09 33.81 9.85
CA ASP A 310 4.97 34.76 10.51
C ASP A 310 5.41 35.89 9.55
N ASP A 311 4.81 37.08 9.69
CA ASP A 311 5.44 38.36 9.29
C ASP A 311 6.49 38.80 10.34
N SER A 312 6.64 38.03 11.43
CA SER A 312 7.60 38.32 12.48
C SER A 312 9.01 37.94 12.03
N ASP A 313 9.90 38.92 12.08
CA ASP A 313 11.30 38.87 11.66
C ASP A 313 12.19 37.95 12.53
N GLU A 314 11.62 37.05 13.33
CA GLU A 314 12.35 36.25 14.32
C GLU A 314 12.87 34.93 13.72
N GLU A 315 14.21 34.80 13.69
CA GLU A 315 14.91 33.61 13.22
C GLU A 315 14.59 32.40 14.13
N ARG A 316 13.98 31.34 13.57
CA ARG A 316 14.03 30.02 14.20
C ARG A 316 15.34 29.35 13.78
N GLU A 317 16.28 29.27 14.70
CA GLU A 317 17.62 28.70 14.47
C GLU A 317 17.61 27.15 14.30
N ASP A 318 16.50 26.49 14.59
CA ASP A 318 16.33 25.04 14.50
C ASP A 318 15.29 24.67 13.42
N GLU A 319 15.75 24.14 12.27
CA GLU A 319 14.88 23.54 11.25
C GLU A 319 14.27 22.24 11.81
N SER A 320 13.00 22.31 12.20
CA SER A 320 12.20 21.15 12.57
C SER A 320 11.65 20.44 11.32
N GLU A 321 11.19 19.20 11.44
CA GLU A 321 10.51 18.51 10.32
C GLU A 321 9.25 19.27 9.82
N GLU A 322 8.71 20.21 10.61
CA GLU A 322 7.58 21.07 10.23
C GLU A 322 7.95 22.13 9.17
N ASP A 323 9.24 22.47 9.01
CA ASP A 323 9.75 23.53 8.11
C ASP A 323 9.86 23.11 6.63
N ASN A 324 9.58 21.83 6.33
CA ASN A 324 9.53 21.29 4.97
C ASN A 324 8.11 21.18 4.39
N THR A 325 7.14 21.84 5.01
CA THR A 325 5.77 21.91 4.49
C THR A 325 5.67 22.98 3.40
N PHE A 326 5.18 22.62 2.22
CA PHE A 326 4.95 23.55 1.11
C PHE A 326 3.45 23.71 0.83
N VAL A 327 3.04 24.89 0.39
CA VAL A 327 1.68 25.26 0.00
C VAL A 327 1.67 25.62 -1.48
N ILE A 328 0.68 25.11 -2.20
CA ILE A 328 0.49 25.32 -3.64
C ILE A 328 -0.19 26.67 -3.85
N VAL A 329 0.40 27.55 -4.66
CA VAL A 329 -0.12 28.88 -4.96
C VAL A 329 -0.09 29.19 -6.46
N LYS A 330 -0.88 30.18 -6.87
CA LYS A 330 -0.95 30.64 -8.26
C LYS A 330 -0.39 32.05 -8.37
N VAL A 331 0.60 32.25 -9.23
CA VAL A 331 1.13 33.57 -9.56
C VAL A 331 0.07 34.35 -10.35
N LEU A 332 -0.22 35.57 -9.93
CA LEU A 332 -1.17 36.47 -10.58
C LEU A 332 -0.44 37.49 -11.45
N CYS A 333 0.56 38.18 -10.90
CA CYS A 333 1.34 39.14 -11.67
C CYS A 333 2.67 39.46 -10.97
N LEU A 334 3.56 40.06 -11.75
CA LEU A 334 4.76 40.71 -11.25
C LEU A 334 4.39 42.11 -10.76
N VAL A 335 4.70 42.40 -9.49
CA VAL A 335 4.38 43.66 -8.82
C VAL A 335 5.55 44.63 -8.92
N GLU A 336 6.77 44.15 -8.65
CA GLU A 336 7.98 44.97 -8.65
C GLU A 336 9.16 44.18 -9.22
N GLU A 337 9.84 44.77 -10.21
CA GLU A 337 11.11 44.28 -10.74
C GLU A 337 12.28 44.85 -9.93
N SER A 338 13.14 43.97 -9.44
CA SER A 338 14.36 44.37 -8.74
C SER A 338 15.46 44.72 -9.73
N CYS A 339 16.16 45.83 -9.48
CA CYS A 339 17.36 46.21 -10.22
C CYS A 339 18.61 45.37 -9.87
N VAL A 340 18.55 44.58 -8.80
CA VAL A 340 19.69 43.78 -8.30
C VAL A 340 19.73 42.40 -8.96
N CYS A 341 18.67 41.61 -8.80
CA CYS A 341 18.53 40.32 -9.47
C CYS A 341 17.06 39.89 -9.56
N LYS A 342 16.73 39.07 -10.56
CA LYS A 342 15.37 38.55 -10.80
C LYS A 342 14.76 37.84 -9.59
N MET A 343 15.59 37.27 -8.72
CA MET A 343 15.14 36.53 -7.55
C MET A 343 14.65 37.46 -6.40
N MET A 344 14.87 38.76 -6.53
CA MET A 344 14.31 39.79 -5.64
C MET A 344 13.03 40.42 -6.19
N ASN A 345 12.56 40.01 -7.37
CA ASN A 345 11.26 40.43 -7.91
C ASN A 345 10.14 40.06 -6.94
N ILE A 346 9.13 40.92 -6.84
CA ILE A 346 7.97 40.72 -5.98
C ILE A 346 6.79 40.31 -6.85
N TYR A 347 6.19 39.17 -6.55
CA TYR A 347 5.02 38.64 -7.25
C TYR A 347 3.80 38.66 -6.34
N GLU A 348 2.64 38.95 -6.92
CA GLU A 348 1.36 38.74 -6.26
C GLU A 348 0.91 37.30 -6.52
N VAL A 349 0.57 36.55 -5.46
CA VAL A 349 0.14 35.15 -5.54
C VAL A 349 -1.20 34.94 -4.87
N SER A 350 -2.05 34.09 -5.46
CA SER A 350 -3.31 33.64 -4.89
C SER A 350 -3.11 32.37 -4.07
N ARG A 351 -3.75 32.33 -2.90
CA ARG A 351 -3.80 31.18 -1.98
C ARG A 351 -5.11 30.40 -2.07
N GLY A 352 -5.96 30.68 -3.06
CA GLY A 352 -7.24 29.99 -3.28
C GLY A 352 -8.47 30.89 -3.09
N PHE A 353 -9.66 30.29 -3.12
CA PHE A 353 -10.95 31.00 -3.20
C PHE A 353 -11.38 31.77 -1.94
N GLN A 354 -10.74 31.54 -0.78
CA GLN A 354 -11.19 32.08 0.51
C GLN A 354 -10.21 33.05 1.18
N ASP A 355 -9.05 33.34 0.58
CA ASP A 355 -7.93 34.04 1.25
C ASP A 355 -7.38 35.16 0.34
N PRO A 356 -7.05 36.38 0.85
CA PRO A 356 -6.48 37.45 0.04
C PRO A 356 -5.16 37.05 -0.64
N THR A 357 -4.87 37.78 -1.72
CA THR A 357 -3.60 37.72 -2.43
C THR A 357 -2.45 38.10 -1.51
N LEU A 358 -1.28 37.48 -1.72
CA LEU A 358 -0.07 37.72 -0.94
C LEU A 358 1.04 38.21 -1.87
N THR A 359 1.80 39.23 -1.46
CA THR A 359 3.00 39.65 -2.17
C THR A 359 4.21 38.88 -1.64
N VAL A 360 4.92 38.20 -2.53
CA VAL A 360 6.01 37.28 -2.17
C VAL A 360 7.22 37.54 -3.06
N LYS A 361 8.41 37.59 -2.46
CA LYS A 361 9.68 37.65 -3.21
C LYS A 361 9.95 36.34 -3.94
N ALA A 362 10.47 36.42 -5.16
CA ALA A 362 10.71 35.27 -6.03
C ALA A 362 11.56 34.16 -5.37
N TYR A 363 12.56 34.50 -4.53
CA TYR A 363 13.37 33.49 -3.82
C TYR A 363 12.58 32.61 -2.84
N ARG A 364 11.32 32.95 -2.52
CA ARG A 364 10.45 32.14 -1.64
C ARG A 364 9.49 31.23 -2.42
N LEU A 365 9.40 31.37 -3.75
CA LEU A 365 8.54 30.58 -4.63
C LEU A 365 9.31 29.44 -5.30
N TYR A 366 8.73 28.26 -5.46
CA TYR A 366 9.36 27.06 -6.02
C TYR A 366 8.54 26.54 -7.19
N ARG A 367 9.17 26.38 -8.35
CA ARG A 367 8.52 25.88 -9.56
C ARG A 367 8.48 24.35 -9.56
N PHE A 368 7.53 23.75 -10.27
CA PHE A 368 7.59 22.31 -10.57
C PHE A 368 8.51 22.02 -11.76
N VAL A 369 9.38 21.03 -11.64
CA VAL A 369 10.16 20.50 -12.76
C VAL A 369 9.20 19.89 -13.77
N ARG A 370 9.02 20.55 -14.92
CA ARG A 370 8.22 20.05 -16.04
C ARG A 370 9.15 19.43 -17.06
N THR A 371 9.28 18.11 -17.06
CA THR A 371 9.94 17.39 -18.15
C THR A 371 9.06 17.49 -19.38
N VAL A 372 9.47 18.32 -20.35
CA VAL A 372 8.83 18.43 -21.66
C VAL A 372 9.23 17.22 -22.50
N SER A 373 8.77 16.03 -22.12
CA SER A 373 8.87 14.83 -22.96
C SER A 373 7.48 14.25 -23.06
N ASN A 374 6.86 14.38 -24.23
CA ASN A 374 5.57 13.77 -24.54
C ASN A 374 5.68 12.25 -24.79
N THR A 375 6.82 11.63 -24.48
CA THR A 375 7.04 10.19 -24.56
C THR A 375 7.29 9.63 -23.16
N VAL A 376 6.31 8.87 -22.66
CA VAL A 376 6.44 8.05 -21.45
C VAL A 376 7.06 6.72 -21.88
N VAL A 377 8.29 6.46 -21.45
CA VAL A 377 8.99 5.19 -21.66
C VAL A 377 9.00 4.42 -20.33
N PRO A 378 8.79 3.09 -20.32
CA PRO A 378 8.85 2.31 -19.09
C PRO A 378 10.25 2.39 -18.47
N PHE A 379 10.31 2.57 -17.15
CA PHE A 379 11.55 2.52 -16.38
C PHE A 379 12.09 1.08 -16.37
N THR A 380 12.93 0.75 -17.34
CA THR A 380 13.81 -0.43 -17.29
C THR A 380 15.07 0.02 -16.55
N GLY A 381 15.45 -0.69 -15.49
CA GLY A 381 16.43 -0.27 -14.48
C GLY A 381 17.89 -0.04 -14.93
N THR A 382 18.13 0.48 -16.12
CA THR A 382 19.42 0.93 -16.64
C THR A 382 19.27 2.37 -17.12
N ARG A 383 19.88 3.31 -16.38
CA ARG A 383 19.98 4.73 -16.74
C ARG A 383 21.04 4.89 -17.82
N GLU A 384 20.77 4.37 -19.00
CA GLU A 384 21.50 4.69 -20.21
C GLU A 384 20.46 4.96 -21.29
N GLU A 385 20.62 6.06 -22.01
CA GLU A 385 19.89 6.42 -23.24
C GLU A 385 18.51 7.11 -23.08
N THR A 386 18.46 8.33 -22.52
CA THR A 386 17.60 9.44 -23.04
C THR A 386 17.91 10.83 -22.42
N GLU A 387 19.18 11.23 -22.34
CA GLU A 387 19.58 12.61 -22.00
C GLU A 387 20.58 13.19 -23.02
N GLN A 388 20.43 12.86 -24.30
CA GLN A 388 21.31 13.35 -25.38
C GLN A 388 20.84 14.64 -26.09
N GLU A 389 19.73 15.26 -25.68
CA GLU A 389 19.22 16.48 -26.35
C GLU A 389 19.19 17.76 -25.49
N ARG A 390 19.85 17.80 -24.33
CA ARG A 390 20.00 19.06 -23.55
C ARG A 390 21.40 19.42 -23.08
N THR A 391 22.44 18.72 -23.54
CA THR A 391 23.82 19.13 -23.26
C THR A 391 24.36 20.00 -24.38
N SER A 392 23.94 21.27 -24.38
CA SER A 392 24.84 22.33 -24.79
C SER A 392 26.16 22.11 -24.02
N THR A 393 27.28 22.08 -24.71
CA THR A 393 28.64 21.86 -24.18
C THR A 393 29.08 23.05 -23.31
N VAL A 394 28.42 23.27 -22.17
CA VAL A 394 28.78 24.31 -21.21
C VAL A 394 30.00 23.82 -20.42
N THR A 395 31.11 24.54 -20.55
CA THR A 395 32.36 24.25 -19.84
C THR A 395 32.26 24.64 -18.37
N GLU A 396 33.04 24.01 -17.49
CA GLU A 396 33.10 24.34 -16.06
C GLU A 396 33.42 25.83 -15.83
N GLU A 397 34.24 26.43 -16.71
CA GLU A 397 34.59 27.85 -16.70
C GLU A 397 33.38 28.77 -16.90
N GLU A 398 32.46 28.43 -17.81
CA GLU A 398 31.27 29.24 -18.05
C GLU A 398 30.29 29.13 -16.88
N LEU A 399 30.20 27.96 -16.24
CA LEU A 399 29.43 27.77 -15.00
C LEU A 399 30.02 28.60 -13.84
N ARG A 400 31.35 28.62 -13.69
CA ARG A 400 32.02 29.47 -12.68
C ARG A 400 31.79 30.95 -12.92
N LYS A 401 31.80 31.39 -14.18
CA LYS A 401 31.50 32.78 -14.56
C LYS A 401 30.05 33.15 -14.23
N GLN A 402 29.11 32.26 -14.52
CA GLN A 402 27.70 32.44 -14.15
C GLN A 402 27.53 32.53 -12.62
N ILE A 403 28.12 31.59 -11.88
CA ILE A 403 28.08 31.57 -10.41
C ILE A 403 28.69 32.86 -9.84
N ARG A 404 29.84 33.30 -10.35
CA ARG A 404 30.49 34.55 -9.93
C ARG A 404 29.55 35.74 -10.08
N LYS A 405 28.92 35.87 -11.25
CA LYS A 405 27.96 36.93 -11.52
C LYS A 405 26.79 36.90 -10.52
N GLN A 406 26.20 35.72 -10.30
CA GLN A 406 25.09 35.56 -9.36
C GLN A 406 25.48 35.88 -7.91
N VAL A 407 26.66 35.45 -7.45
CA VAL A 407 27.14 35.76 -6.10
C VAL A 407 27.36 37.26 -5.91
N ILE A 408 27.92 37.95 -6.92
CA ILE A 408 28.10 39.41 -6.88
C ILE A 408 26.75 40.13 -6.84
N GLU A 409 25.80 39.74 -7.69
CA GLU A 409 24.43 40.30 -7.70
C GLU A 409 23.75 40.09 -6.34
N ILE A 410 23.80 38.88 -5.78
CA ILE A 410 23.23 38.58 -4.46
C ILE A 410 23.93 39.41 -3.36
N TRP A 411 25.23 39.69 -3.48
CA TRP A 411 25.97 40.46 -2.47
C TRP A 411 25.57 41.94 -2.40
N GLN A 412 25.01 42.48 -3.48
CA GLN A 412 24.48 43.86 -3.53
C GLN A 412 23.16 44.02 -2.76
N VAL A 413 22.54 42.92 -2.32
CA VAL A 413 21.32 42.97 -1.49
C VAL A 413 21.69 43.48 -0.09
N GLU A 414 21.17 44.65 0.27
CA GLU A 414 21.44 45.32 1.55
C GLU A 414 20.85 44.55 2.74
N ASN A 415 19.69 43.92 2.55
CA ASN A 415 19.05 43.12 3.60
C ASN A 415 19.80 41.79 3.81
N GLU A 416 20.41 41.63 4.97
CA GLU A 416 21.23 40.47 5.30
C GLU A 416 20.44 39.15 5.26
N LYS A 417 19.16 39.15 5.64
CA LYS A 417 18.29 37.95 5.67
C LYS A 417 17.91 37.49 4.27
N ASP A 418 17.55 38.44 3.40
CA ASP A 418 17.29 38.17 1.98
C ASP A 418 18.57 37.62 1.33
N ARG A 419 19.72 38.25 1.60
CA ARG A 419 21.03 37.81 1.12
C ARG A 419 21.36 36.38 1.58
N LYS A 420 21.17 36.05 2.86
CA LYS A 420 21.34 34.68 3.40
C LYS A 420 20.44 33.67 2.68
N SER A 421 19.17 34.01 2.46
CA SER A 421 18.19 33.12 1.80
C SER A 421 18.53 32.87 0.34
N LEU A 422 18.95 33.92 -0.38
CA LEU A 422 19.41 33.83 -1.77
C LEU A 422 20.66 32.96 -1.91
N LEU A 423 21.66 33.17 -1.03
CA LEU A 423 22.87 32.35 -1.01
C LEU A 423 22.56 30.88 -0.69
N ARG A 424 21.64 30.61 0.27
CA ARG A 424 21.18 29.26 0.57
C ARG A 424 20.55 28.60 -0.66
N ARG A 425 19.69 29.32 -1.38
CA ARG A 425 19.02 28.83 -2.58
C ARG A 425 19.99 28.55 -3.73
N LEU A 426 20.98 29.42 -3.92
CA LEU A 426 22.08 29.20 -4.87
C LEU A 426 22.87 27.93 -4.51
N MET A 427 23.24 27.76 -3.24
CA MET A 427 23.99 26.60 -2.78
C MET A 427 23.22 25.29 -2.96
N PHE A 428 21.90 25.29 -2.72
CA PHE A 428 21.05 24.14 -2.98
C PHE A 428 20.93 23.76 -4.44
N GLN A 429 21.05 24.71 -5.36
CA GLN A 429 21.04 24.43 -6.80
C GLN A 429 22.32 23.70 -7.22
N TRP A 430 23.46 24.10 -6.67
CA TRP A 430 24.78 23.56 -7.02
C TRP A 430 25.27 22.44 -6.08
N HIS A 431 24.41 21.93 -5.19
CA HIS A 431 24.79 20.90 -4.23
C HIS A 431 25.08 19.55 -4.93
N PRO A 432 26.15 18.82 -4.55
CA PRO A 432 26.54 17.56 -5.19
C PRO A 432 25.49 16.45 -5.07
N ASP A 433 24.66 16.43 -4.02
CA ASP A 433 23.65 15.38 -3.82
C ASP A 433 22.46 15.47 -4.81
N LYS A 434 22.22 16.64 -5.42
CA LYS A 434 21.19 16.79 -6.46
C LYS A 434 21.70 16.45 -7.87
N ASN A 435 23.02 16.35 -8.05
CA ASN A 435 23.67 16.17 -9.35
C ASN A 435 24.64 14.98 -9.28
N LEU A 436 24.08 13.78 -9.07
CA LEU A 436 24.81 12.54 -8.81
C LEU A 436 25.70 12.08 -9.99
N ASP A 437 25.33 12.45 -11.20
CA ASP A 437 26.00 12.14 -12.46
C ASP A 437 27.33 12.90 -12.66
N ARG A 438 27.45 14.12 -12.09
CA ARG A 438 28.67 14.96 -12.18
C ARG A 438 29.14 15.44 -10.81
N LYS A 439 29.03 14.58 -9.80
CA LYS A 439 29.26 14.91 -8.39
C LYS A 439 30.57 15.67 -8.12
N GLU A 440 31.68 15.29 -8.77
CA GLU A 440 32.98 15.95 -8.56
C GLU A 440 33.02 17.39 -9.07
N MET A 441 32.41 17.66 -10.21
CA MET A 441 32.31 19.01 -10.78
C MET A 441 31.46 19.91 -9.88
N TYR A 442 30.28 19.44 -9.47
CA TYR A 442 29.39 20.19 -8.58
C TYR A 442 29.99 20.40 -7.19
N THR A 443 30.77 19.44 -6.68
CA THR A 443 31.53 19.62 -5.43
C THR A 443 32.51 20.79 -5.56
N ARG A 444 33.25 20.87 -6.67
CA ARG A 444 34.18 21.98 -6.95
C ARG A 444 33.46 23.32 -7.13
N LEU A 445 32.31 23.34 -7.81
CA LEU A 445 31.48 24.55 -7.95
C LEU A 445 30.88 25.01 -6.61
N PHE A 446 30.46 24.07 -5.76
CA PHE A 446 29.94 24.36 -4.41
C PHE A 446 31.02 24.98 -3.51
N GLN A 447 32.23 24.40 -3.51
CA GLN A 447 33.39 24.97 -2.81
C GLN A 447 33.77 26.35 -3.36
N TYR A 448 33.67 26.53 -4.67
CA TYR A 448 33.91 27.82 -5.32
C TYR A 448 32.92 28.89 -4.82
N ILE A 449 31.62 28.59 -4.71
CA ILE A 449 30.64 29.52 -4.12
C ILE A 449 31.03 29.89 -2.68
N GLN A 450 31.37 28.91 -1.84
CA GLN A 450 31.80 29.16 -0.45
C GLN A 450 33.02 30.09 -0.38
N SER A 451 33.99 29.90 -1.29
CA SER A 451 35.18 30.74 -1.36
C SER A 451 34.85 32.18 -1.77
N LEU A 452 33.95 32.38 -2.74
CA LEU A 452 33.52 33.71 -3.19
C LEU A 452 32.79 34.47 -2.08
N VAL A 453 31.88 33.80 -1.38
CA VAL A 453 31.15 34.39 -0.25
C VAL A 453 32.12 34.76 0.88
N GLY A 454 33.08 33.88 1.22
CA GLY A 454 34.09 34.16 2.23
C GLY A 454 35.00 35.36 1.88
N ARG A 455 35.36 35.54 0.60
CA ARG A 455 36.12 36.72 0.13
C ARG A 455 35.32 38.01 0.32
N LEU A 456 34.06 38.00 -0.10
CA LEU A 456 33.18 39.16 0.00
C LEU A 456 32.89 39.55 1.47
N GLU A 457 32.80 38.58 2.38
CA GLU A 457 32.70 38.84 3.82
C GLU A 457 33.90 39.56 4.41
N ARG A 458 35.10 39.23 3.92
CA ARG A 458 36.34 39.90 4.33
C ARG A 458 36.56 41.25 3.65
N GLY A 459 35.62 41.68 2.80
CA GLY A 459 35.73 42.92 2.02
C GLY A 459 36.72 42.85 0.86
N GLU A 460 37.10 41.64 0.43
CA GLU A 460 38.04 41.43 -0.67
C GLU A 460 37.31 41.55 -2.02
N THR A 461 37.99 42.09 -3.04
CA THR A 461 37.46 42.12 -4.40
C THR A 461 37.54 40.73 -5.05
N ILE A 462 36.53 40.38 -5.84
CA ILE A 462 36.52 39.15 -6.63
C ILE A 462 37.32 39.39 -7.93
N PRO A 463 38.33 38.56 -8.27
CA PRO A 463 39.15 38.74 -9.47
C PRO A 463 38.33 38.51 -10.74
N GLU A 464 38.64 39.19 -11.84
CA GLU A 464 37.97 38.98 -13.12
C GLU A 464 38.34 37.63 -13.79
N LYS A 465 39.48 37.03 -13.44
CA LYS A 465 39.96 35.73 -13.94
C LYS A 465 40.48 34.86 -12.81
N ASP A 466 40.19 33.56 -12.87
CA ASP A 466 40.80 32.55 -12.00
C ASP A 466 42.26 32.41 -12.44
N THR A 467 43.22 32.80 -11.61
CA THR A 467 44.65 32.53 -11.85
C THR A 467 45.13 31.46 -10.88
N ASP A 468 45.94 30.52 -11.35
CA ASP A 468 46.36 29.31 -10.62
C ASP A 468 47.20 29.57 -9.35
N SER A 469 47.40 30.82 -8.92
CA SER A 469 48.25 31.19 -7.78
C SER A 469 47.51 31.83 -6.60
N ASP A 470 46.18 31.87 -6.56
CA ASP A 470 45.45 32.36 -5.38
C ASP A 470 45.31 31.22 -4.36
N SER A 471 46.04 31.32 -3.25
CA SER A 471 45.91 30.42 -2.10
C SER A 471 44.45 30.43 -1.64
N ALA A 472 43.74 29.31 -1.81
CA ALA A 472 42.30 29.21 -1.56
C ALA A 472 41.96 29.72 -0.15
N PRO A 473 41.27 30.87 -0.02
CA PRO A 473 40.85 31.33 1.29
C PRO A 473 39.78 30.37 1.85
N GLY A 474 39.81 30.17 3.17
CA GLY A 474 38.86 29.31 3.87
C GLY A 474 37.40 29.74 3.72
N PRO A 475 36.44 28.83 3.99
CA PRO A 475 35.02 29.12 3.91
C PRO A 475 34.64 30.26 4.87
N SER A 476 33.56 30.95 4.53
CA SER A 476 32.91 31.95 5.37
C SER A 476 32.63 31.45 6.79
N GLN A 477 32.93 32.28 7.79
CA GLN A 477 32.63 32.01 9.22
C GLN A 477 31.22 32.47 9.59
N THR A 478 30.74 33.57 9.00
CA THR A 478 29.44 34.17 9.33
C THR A 478 28.28 33.40 8.70
N TYR A 479 28.50 32.73 7.56
CA TYR A 479 27.49 31.98 6.83
C TYR A 479 27.70 30.45 6.96
N GLU A 480 28.60 29.98 7.82
CA GLU A 480 28.89 28.55 8.02
C GLU A 480 27.61 27.72 8.27
N HIS A 481 26.67 28.26 9.06
CA HIS A 481 25.36 27.65 9.32
C HIS A 481 24.38 27.74 8.14
N THR A 482 24.54 28.72 7.25
CA THR A 482 23.77 28.84 5.99
C THR A 482 24.16 27.75 4.99
N PHE A 483 25.36 27.16 5.16
CA PHE A 483 25.91 26.13 4.27
C PHE A 483 25.76 24.70 4.80
N ARG A 484 25.06 24.48 5.92
CA ARG A 484 24.72 23.11 6.35
C ARG A 484 23.64 22.53 5.44
N PRO A 485 23.81 21.30 4.92
CA PRO A 485 22.71 20.59 4.28
C PRO A 485 21.60 20.31 5.31
N PRO A 486 20.32 20.29 4.89
CA PRO A 486 19.22 19.90 5.76
C PRO A 486 19.42 18.44 6.19
N PRO A 487 18.83 18.00 7.31
CA PRO A 487 18.88 16.59 7.70
C PRO A 487 18.42 15.72 6.52
N PRO A 488 19.09 14.58 6.26
CA PRO A 488 18.80 13.78 5.09
C PRO A 488 17.32 13.38 5.07
N GLN A 489 16.58 13.94 4.11
CA GLN A 489 15.25 13.44 3.78
C GLN A 489 15.41 11.96 3.42
N HIS A 490 14.51 11.13 3.93
CA HIS A 490 14.52 9.68 3.71
C HIS A 490 14.58 9.35 2.22
N THR A 491 15.79 9.24 1.67
CA THR A 491 16.03 8.51 0.43
C THR A 491 15.56 7.10 0.68
N PHE A 492 14.64 6.61 -0.16
CA PHE A 492 14.26 5.21 -0.22
C PHE A 492 15.51 4.34 -0.10
N ARG A 493 15.68 3.71 1.06
CA ARG A 493 16.74 2.74 1.26
C ARG A 493 16.33 1.51 0.43
N PRO A 494 17.13 1.06 -0.55
CA PRO A 494 16.87 -0.24 -1.15
C PRO A 494 16.89 -1.29 -0.03
N PRO A 495 15.98 -2.28 -0.07
CA PRO A 495 15.96 -3.34 0.94
C PRO A 495 17.33 -4.00 0.99
N PRO A 496 17.85 -4.36 2.19
CA PRO A 496 19.12 -5.07 2.27
C PRO A 496 19.02 -6.37 1.47
N PRO A 497 20.10 -6.79 0.77
CA PRO A 497 20.11 -8.04 0.03
C PRO A 497 19.71 -9.17 1.00
N GLN A 498 18.67 -9.92 0.62
CA GLN A 498 18.20 -11.04 1.41
C GLN A 498 19.38 -12.00 1.63
N HIS A 499 19.65 -12.26 2.91
CA HIS A 499 20.64 -13.24 3.33
C HIS A 499 20.44 -14.55 2.55
N THR A 500 21.47 -14.97 1.82
CA THR A 500 21.64 -16.35 1.37
C THR A 500 21.70 -17.23 2.61
N PHE A 501 20.64 -18.02 2.84
CA PHE A 501 20.60 -18.99 3.91
C PHE A 501 21.66 -20.07 3.67
N ARG A 502 22.63 -20.15 4.58
CA ARG A 502 23.49 -21.33 4.75
C ARG A 502 22.63 -22.53 5.19
N PRO A 503 22.95 -23.76 4.74
CA PRO A 503 22.24 -24.96 5.17
C PRO A 503 22.49 -25.27 6.66
N PRO A 504 21.53 -25.90 7.37
CA PRO A 504 21.66 -26.25 8.78
C PRO A 504 22.56 -27.49 8.97
N PRO A 505 23.21 -27.65 10.15
CA PRO A 505 23.99 -28.85 10.45
C PRO A 505 23.08 -30.06 10.75
N PRO A 506 23.59 -31.31 10.64
CA PRO A 506 22.81 -32.52 10.84
C PRO A 506 22.36 -32.66 12.30
N GLN A 507 21.09 -32.96 12.53
CA GLN A 507 20.57 -33.24 13.87
C GLN A 507 20.96 -34.66 14.31
N HIS A 508 21.58 -34.75 15.49
CA HIS A 508 21.94 -35.99 16.16
C HIS A 508 20.72 -36.82 16.61
N THR A 509 20.91 -38.13 16.58
CA THR A 509 20.01 -39.20 17.04
C THR A 509 19.70 -39.15 18.53
N PHE A 510 18.45 -39.48 18.88
CA PHE A 510 17.91 -39.58 20.24
C PHE A 510 18.65 -40.63 21.09
N ARG A 511 18.95 -40.30 22.36
CA ARG A 511 19.37 -41.24 23.41
C ARG A 511 18.19 -41.52 24.37
N PRO A 512 18.11 -42.72 25.00
CA PRO A 512 17.00 -43.14 25.86
C PRO A 512 17.12 -42.61 27.30
N PRO A 513 16.04 -42.65 28.12
CA PRO A 513 15.99 -42.01 29.43
C PRO A 513 16.52 -42.89 30.57
N PRO A 514 17.02 -42.32 31.68
CA PRO A 514 17.24 -43.05 32.95
C PRO A 514 16.08 -42.86 33.96
N PRO A 515 15.98 -43.74 34.99
CA PRO A 515 14.77 -44.02 35.76
C PRO A 515 14.53 -43.09 36.98
N GLN A 516 13.33 -43.21 37.55
CA GLN A 516 12.72 -42.34 38.57
C GLN A 516 13.19 -42.55 40.04
N HIS A 517 13.02 -41.44 40.81
CA HIS A 517 12.73 -41.26 42.25
C HIS A 517 13.79 -41.48 43.37
N THR A 518 13.97 -40.48 44.25
CA THR A 518 13.65 -40.54 45.71
C THR A 518 13.64 -39.16 46.40
N PHE A 519 12.80 -39.03 47.43
CA PHE A 519 12.34 -37.85 48.18
C PHE A 519 13.37 -37.18 49.13
N ARG A 520 13.16 -35.87 49.46
CA ARG A 520 13.22 -35.29 50.85
C ARG A 520 12.77 -33.80 50.92
N PRO A 521 12.47 -33.21 52.12
CA PRO A 521 11.25 -32.43 52.42
C PRO A 521 11.47 -30.90 52.62
N PRO A 522 10.42 -30.08 52.88
CA PRO A 522 10.52 -28.61 52.92
C PRO A 522 10.57 -28.01 54.35
N PRO A 523 11.11 -26.78 54.53
CA PRO A 523 10.88 -25.96 55.73
C PRO A 523 10.24 -24.58 55.37
N PRO A 524 9.77 -23.73 56.33
CA PRO A 524 8.35 -23.39 56.51
C PRO A 524 7.99 -21.91 56.21
N GLN A 525 6.70 -21.60 56.30
CA GLN A 525 6.02 -20.34 55.94
C GLN A 525 5.96 -19.25 57.05
N HIS A 526 5.95 -17.99 56.57
CA HIS A 526 5.29 -16.74 57.04
C HIS A 526 5.47 -16.18 58.47
N THR A 527 5.71 -14.86 58.62
CA THR A 527 4.69 -13.81 58.99
C THR A 527 5.25 -12.42 59.44
N PHE A 528 4.61 -11.34 58.93
CA PHE A 528 4.30 -9.97 59.46
C PHE A 528 5.32 -9.04 60.18
N ARG A 529 5.41 -7.74 59.77
CA ARG A 529 4.80 -6.52 60.41
C ARG A 529 5.35 -5.14 59.86
N PRO A 530 4.76 -3.94 60.19
CA PRO A 530 4.55 -2.74 59.32
C PRO A 530 5.21 -1.42 59.88
N PRO A 531 4.60 -0.21 59.76
CA PRO A 531 4.85 0.95 58.86
C PRO A 531 5.71 2.11 59.47
N PRO A 532 5.97 3.26 58.76
CA PRO A 532 6.93 4.29 59.21
C PRO A 532 6.27 5.53 59.90
N PRO A 533 7.01 6.31 60.72
CA PRO A 533 6.53 7.61 61.21
C PRO A 533 7.33 8.85 60.74
N GLN A 534 6.58 9.78 60.12
CA GLN A 534 6.38 11.24 60.33
C GLN A 534 7.50 12.32 60.39
N TYR A 535 7.10 13.49 59.84
CA TYR A 535 7.74 14.80 59.58
C TYR A 535 8.28 15.60 60.79
N THR A 536 9.27 16.50 60.58
CA THR A 536 9.11 18.00 60.55
C THR A 536 10.45 18.80 60.66
N PHE A 537 10.41 20.02 60.08
CA PHE A 537 11.22 21.25 60.29
C PHE A 537 12.14 21.77 59.16
N ARG A 538 11.80 23.01 58.76
CA ARG A 538 12.50 24.07 57.99
C ARG A 538 12.16 25.40 58.74
N PRO A 539 12.74 26.61 58.48
CA PRO A 539 13.99 27.12 57.83
C PRO A 539 14.66 28.25 58.73
N PRO A 540 15.40 29.33 58.31
CA PRO A 540 15.98 29.83 57.01
C PRO A 540 17.45 30.44 57.15
N PRO A 541 17.94 31.44 56.35
CA PRO A 541 18.68 31.37 55.06
C PRO A 541 20.05 32.17 55.11
N PRO A 542 20.55 32.83 54.02
CA PRO A 542 21.17 32.38 52.76
C PRO A 542 22.65 32.83 52.64
N GLN A 543 23.38 32.43 51.58
CA GLN A 543 24.30 33.35 50.87
C GLN A 543 24.79 32.78 49.54
N TYR A 544 24.56 33.56 48.48
CA TYR A 544 25.17 33.43 47.15
C TYR A 544 26.66 33.78 47.21
N THR A 545 27.49 33.09 46.44
CA THR A 545 28.39 33.72 45.44
C THR A 545 29.07 32.67 44.55
N ASN A 546 29.05 32.98 43.26
CA ASN A 546 29.68 32.36 42.08
C ASN A 546 31.22 32.61 42.10
N PRO A 547 32.04 32.29 41.05
CA PRO A 547 31.95 31.31 39.95
C PRO A 547 33.33 30.63 39.61
N ARG A 548 33.41 29.96 38.44
CA ARG A 548 34.59 29.70 37.56
C ARG A 548 35.56 28.58 37.96
N THR A 549 36.19 27.80 37.08
CA THR A 549 36.06 27.41 35.65
C THR A 549 37.12 26.33 35.41
N GLN A 550 36.79 25.35 34.58
CA GLN A 550 37.66 24.67 33.62
C GLN A 550 38.83 23.77 34.06
N SER A 551 38.91 22.68 33.28
CA SER A 551 40.09 22.14 32.59
C SER A 551 40.67 20.83 33.14
N THR A 552 40.39 19.66 32.53
CA THR A 552 41.00 19.00 31.35
C THR A 552 42.08 17.97 31.74
N PHE A 553 42.24 16.96 30.86
CA PHE A 553 43.25 15.89 30.71
C PHE A 553 42.61 14.49 30.93
N GLY A 554 42.56 13.58 29.96
CA GLY A 554 43.53 13.20 28.92
C GLY A 554 43.71 11.68 29.05
N GLY A 555 43.24 10.86 28.08
CA GLY A 555 44.07 9.97 27.24
C GLY A 555 45.01 9.03 28.03
N SER A 556 45.08 7.71 27.85
CA SER A 556 45.09 6.94 26.60
C SER A 556 45.14 5.42 26.90
N SER A 557 44.57 4.61 26.00
CA SER A 557 45.05 3.33 25.43
C SER A 557 45.75 2.25 26.30
N GLU A 558 45.23 1.02 26.30
CA GLU A 558 45.70 -0.07 25.41
C GLU A 558 44.92 -1.39 25.59
N ARG A 559 44.98 -2.21 24.52
CA ARG A 559 44.21 -3.44 24.24
C ARG A 559 44.79 -4.65 24.98
N PHE A 560 43.97 -5.68 25.24
CA PHE A 560 44.21 -7.05 24.75
C PHE A 560 42.92 -7.89 24.83
N ALA A 561 42.70 -8.67 23.77
CA ALA A 561 41.55 -9.55 23.57
C ALA A 561 41.71 -10.89 24.29
N SER A 562 40.59 -11.54 24.66
CA SER A 562 40.23 -12.89 24.15
C SER A 562 38.94 -13.46 24.76
N ARG A 563 38.08 -13.91 23.83
CA ARG A 563 37.28 -15.16 23.83
C ARG A 563 36.03 -15.32 24.71
N SER A 564 34.89 -15.13 24.02
CA SER A 564 33.83 -16.13 23.76
C SER A 564 33.16 -16.85 24.94
N GLY A 565 31.93 -16.43 25.22
CA GLY A 565 30.93 -17.18 25.96
C GLY A 565 29.52 -16.67 25.63
N GLY A 566 29.01 -16.99 24.44
CA GLY A 566 27.68 -16.60 23.98
C GLY A 566 26.58 -17.37 24.72
N ARG A 567 25.94 -16.72 25.70
CA ARG A 567 24.60 -17.08 26.16
C ARG A 567 23.58 -16.35 25.29
N SER A 568 22.73 -17.08 24.59
CA SER A 568 21.53 -16.58 23.93
C SER A 568 20.57 -16.02 24.99
N GLN A 569 20.73 -14.74 25.35
CA GLN A 569 19.70 -13.99 26.05
C GLN A 569 18.59 -13.66 25.06
N GLY A 570 17.34 -14.03 25.38
CA GLY A 570 16.17 -13.65 24.60
C GLY A 570 16.14 -12.14 24.38
N ARG A 571 15.72 -11.71 23.18
CA ARG A 571 15.49 -10.30 22.86
C ARG A 571 14.70 -9.64 24.00
N ARG A 572 15.29 -8.63 24.64
CA ARG A 572 14.57 -7.80 25.61
C ARG A 572 13.43 -7.11 24.85
N ARG A 573 12.19 -7.30 25.30
CA ARG A 573 11.03 -6.52 24.83
C ARG A 573 11.31 -5.06 25.18
N MET A 574 11.52 -4.22 24.17
CA MET A 574 11.81 -2.80 24.35
C MET A 574 10.56 -2.01 23.94
N GLY A 575 9.99 -1.26 24.88
CA GLY A 575 8.87 -0.37 24.61
C GLY A 575 9.29 0.97 23.99
N ASP A 576 8.34 1.66 23.37
CA ASP A 576 8.44 3.01 22.82
C ASP A 576 7.47 3.95 23.55
N ARG A 577 8.01 4.70 24.52
CA ARG A 577 7.21 5.66 25.32
C ARG A 577 6.73 6.85 24.51
N ARG A 578 7.44 7.25 23.46
CA ARG A 578 7.05 8.41 22.64
C ARG A 578 5.83 8.03 21.80
N GLU A 579 5.89 6.87 21.17
CA GLU A 579 4.79 6.37 20.35
C GLU A 579 3.58 6.02 21.23
N SER A 580 3.79 5.37 22.38
CA SER A 580 2.75 5.13 23.38
C SER A 580 1.97 6.40 23.74
N ARG A 581 2.63 7.53 24.01
CA ARG A 581 1.97 8.81 24.31
C ARG A 581 1.13 9.36 23.17
N LYS A 582 1.55 9.20 21.91
CA LYS A 582 0.76 9.65 20.76
C LYS A 582 -0.54 8.87 20.63
N TRP A 583 -0.45 7.54 20.71
CA TRP A 583 -1.63 6.66 20.66
C TRP A 583 -2.58 6.92 21.83
N TRP A 584 -2.04 7.15 23.03
CA TRP A 584 -2.81 7.51 24.21
C TRP A 584 -3.53 8.86 24.05
N SER A 585 -2.83 9.88 23.54
CA SER A 585 -3.42 11.19 23.28
C SER A 585 -4.56 11.11 22.26
N HIS A 586 -4.37 10.38 21.17
CA HIS A 586 -5.41 10.20 20.16
C HIS A 586 -6.62 9.41 20.69
N ALA A 587 -6.39 8.36 21.49
CA ALA A 587 -7.46 7.62 22.17
C ALA A 587 -8.30 8.52 23.09
N GLY A 588 -7.66 9.49 23.76
CA GLY A 588 -8.35 10.49 24.56
C GLY A 588 -9.30 11.37 23.73
N HIS A 589 -8.87 11.83 22.56
CA HIS A 589 -9.72 12.63 21.67
C HIS A 589 -10.91 11.83 21.15
N ASP A 590 -10.72 10.56 20.76
CA ASP A 590 -11.82 9.68 20.32
C ASP A 590 -12.87 9.49 21.43
N LEU A 591 -12.42 9.36 22.68
CA LEU A 591 -13.31 9.21 23.83
C LEU A 591 -14.08 10.51 24.13
N GLU A 592 -13.41 11.66 24.11
CA GLU A 592 -14.08 12.96 24.28
C GLU A 592 -15.13 13.22 23.20
N VAL A 593 -14.85 12.81 21.96
CA VAL A 593 -15.81 12.87 20.85
C VAL A 593 -17.03 11.98 21.18
N ALA A 594 -16.82 10.75 21.64
CA ALA A 594 -17.92 9.87 22.05
C ALA A 594 -18.76 10.46 23.19
N GLU A 595 -18.14 11.07 24.21
CA GLU A 595 -18.81 11.71 25.34
C GLU A 595 -19.68 12.89 24.91
N ARG A 596 -19.14 13.78 24.06
CA ARG A 596 -19.87 14.94 23.54
C ARG A 596 -21.08 14.55 22.68
N HIS A 597 -21.01 13.37 22.07
CA HIS A 597 -22.01 12.91 21.12
C HIS A 597 -23.07 11.95 21.69
N LEU A 598 -23.03 11.63 22.98
CA LEU A 598 -23.96 10.72 23.65
C LEU A 598 -25.45 11.11 23.46
N ALA A 599 -25.75 12.39 23.24
CA ALA A 599 -27.11 12.90 23.03
C ALA A 599 -27.39 13.44 21.61
N GLY A 600 -26.41 13.43 20.69
CA GLY A 600 -26.47 14.21 19.45
C GLY A 600 -26.36 13.42 18.14
N ILE A 601 -25.93 12.16 18.18
CA ILE A 601 -25.75 11.31 16.98
C ILE A 601 -26.32 9.89 17.22
N PRO A 602 -26.56 9.10 16.16
CA PRO A 602 -27.02 7.72 16.31
C PRO A 602 -26.09 6.88 17.22
N PRO A 603 -26.64 6.07 18.14
CA PRO A 603 -25.85 5.32 19.13
C PRO A 603 -24.73 4.44 18.55
N CYS A 604 -24.89 3.94 17.31
CA CYS A 604 -23.85 3.16 16.63
C CYS A 604 -22.53 3.92 16.45
N TYR A 605 -22.56 5.23 16.21
CA TYR A 605 -21.36 6.04 16.03
C TYR A 605 -20.67 6.30 17.36
N THR A 606 -21.43 6.56 18.42
CA THR A 606 -20.89 6.69 19.78
C THR A 606 -20.17 5.40 20.21
N ILE A 607 -20.80 4.25 19.96
CA ILE A 607 -20.19 2.93 20.22
C ILE A 607 -18.93 2.72 19.38
N TYR A 608 -18.94 3.13 18.10
CA TYR A 608 -17.78 3.03 17.23
C TYR A 608 -16.59 3.85 17.75
N PHE A 609 -16.80 5.12 18.11
CA PHE A 609 -15.75 5.95 18.69
C PHE A 609 -15.21 5.40 20.00
N CYS A 610 -16.08 4.84 20.85
CA CYS A 610 -15.66 4.16 22.08
C CYS A 610 -14.74 2.96 21.79
N LEU A 611 -15.10 2.07 20.85
CA LEU A 611 -14.26 0.91 20.51
C LEU A 611 -12.92 1.33 19.89
N GLN A 612 -12.91 2.39 19.08
CA GLN A 612 -11.69 2.96 18.52
C GLN A 612 -10.78 3.53 19.63
N ALA A 613 -11.34 4.24 20.60
CA ALA A 613 -10.61 4.74 21.76
C ALA A 613 -10.01 3.58 22.57
N ALA A 614 -10.81 2.57 22.93
CA ALA A 614 -10.37 1.38 23.68
C ALA A 614 -9.20 0.67 23.01
N GLY A 615 -9.32 0.44 21.70
CA GLY A 615 -8.28 -0.23 20.94
C GLY A 615 -6.97 0.56 20.94
N LYS A 616 -7.05 1.89 20.80
CA LYS A 616 -5.88 2.76 20.80
C LYS A 616 -5.24 2.88 22.19
N PHE A 617 -6.02 2.87 23.27
CA PHE A 617 -5.49 2.75 24.64
C PHE A 617 -4.69 1.46 24.81
N LEU A 618 -5.25 0.31 24.42
CA LEU A 618 -4.56 -0.97 24.50
C LEU A 618 -3.29 -0.99 23.62
N LYS A 619 -3.35 -0.44 22.40
CA LYS A 619 -2.18 -0.33 21.54
C LYS A 619 -1.11 0.59 22.12
N ALA A 620 -1.49 1.67 22.80
CA ALA A 620 -0.57 2.54 23.54
C ALA A 620 0.14 1.79 24.67
N CYS A 621 -0.59 0.97 25.43
CA CYS A 621 -0.02 0.08 26.45
C CYS A 621 0.93 -0.95 25.84
N LEU A 622 0.61 -1.48 24.65
CA LEU A 622 1.48 -2.45 23.98
C LEU A 622 2.76 -1.79 23.49
N TYR A 623 2.69 -0.57 22.95
CA TYR A 623 3.90 0.21 22.65
C TYR A 623 4.76 0.44 23.89
N GLN A 624 4.17 0.58 25.08
CA GLN A 624 4.93 0.77 26.31
C GLN A 624 5.71 -0.49 26.74
N VAL A 625 5.28 -1.69 26.32
CA VAL A 625 5.84 -2.97 26.76
C VAL A 625 6.63 -3.69 25.65
N ASP A 626 6.16 -3.64 24.40
CA ASP A 626 6.70 -4.37 23.25
C ASP A 626 6.41 -3.62 21.93
N ARG A 627 7.37 -2.80 21.49
CA ARG A 627 7.26 -2.03 20.24
C ARG A 627 7.08 -2.94 19.02
N ASP A 628 7.83 -4.04 18.95
CA ASP A 628 7.80 -4.94 17.79
C ASP A 628 6.41 -5.56 17.66
N ALA A 629 5.83 -6.06 18.75
CA ALA A 629 4.46 -6.57 18.77
C ALA A 629 3.44 -5.47 18.37
N ALA A 630 3.55 -4.27 18.93
CA ALA A 630 2.64 -3.16 18.62
C ALA A 630 2.67 -2.75 17.13
N THR A 631 3.84 -2.77 16.50
CA THR A 631 3.98 -2.43 15.06
C THR A 631 3.38 -3.47 14.12
N THR A 632 3.30 -4.75 14.55
CA THR A 632 2.67 -5.81 13.74
C THR A 632 1.14 -5.75 13.75
N ILE A 633 0.54 -5.04 14.71
CA ILE A 633 -0.91 -4.89 14.81
C ILE A 633 -1.35 -3.74 13.93
N VAL A 634 -1.74 -4.07 12.70
CA VAL A 634 -2.28 -3.09 11.73
C VAL A 634 -3.73 -2.73 12.07
N ASN A 635 -4.52 -3.71 12.54
CA ASN A 635 -5.92 -3.50 12.87
C ASN A 635 -6.17 -3.54 14.38
N ILE A 636 -6.82 -2.50 14.90
CA ILE A 636 -7.16 -2.30 16.30
C ILE A 636 -8.58 -2.81 16.63
N ASP A 637 -9.35 -3.24 15.62
CA ASP A 637 -10.76 -3.61 15.77
C ASP A 637 -10.96 -4.84 16.69
N SER A 638 -9.95 -5.71 16.84
CA SER A 638 -10.02 -6.87 17.72
C SER A 638 -9.43 -6.61 19.11
N LEU A 639 -10.24 -6.03 19.99
CA LEU A 639 -9.89 -5.75 21.39
C LEU A 639 -9.43 -7.02 22.14
N THR A 640 -10.07 -8.17 21.90
CA THR A 640 -9.73 -9.45 22.54
C THR A 640 -8.29 -9.89 22.22
N ASN A 641 -7.82 -9.71 20.97
CA ASN A 641 -6.46 -10.03 20.59
C ASN A 641 -5.43 -9.11 21.27
N LEU A 642 -5.75 -7.82 21.42
CA LEU A 642 -4.91 -6.87 22.13
C LEU A 642 -4.82 -7.20 23.63
N CYS A 643 -5.94 -7.58 24.26
CA CYS A 643 -5.97 -8.00 25.66
C CYS A 643 -5.10 -9.25 25.91
N HIS A 644 -5.17 -10.25 25.03
CA HIS A 644 -4.34 -11.45 25.13
C HIS A 644 -2.84 -11.15 25.01
N LEU A 645 -2.45 -10.22 24.12
CA LEU A 645 -1.04 -9.85 23.94
C LEU A 645 -0.47 -9.08 25.13
N LEU A 646 -1.32 -8.33 25.83
CA LEU A 646 -0.96 -7.53 27.01
C LEU A 646 -0.99 -8.31 28.32
N ASN A 647 -1.50 -9.56 28.34
CA ASN A 647 -1.69 -10.35 29.56
C ASN A 647 -2.49 -9.59 30.64
N LEU A 648 -3.58 -8.93 30.22
CA LEU A 648 -4.40 -8.11 31.12
C LEU A 648 -5.15 -8.96 32.16
N PRO A 649 -5.57 -8.36 33.29
CA PRO A 649 -6.36 -9.06 34.29
C PRO A 649 -7.63 -9.68 33.71
N GLN A 650 -8.00 -10.86 34.20
CA GLN A 650 -9.14 -11.64 33.72
C GLN A 650 -10.48 -10.88 33.80
N THR A 651 -10.59 -9.92 34.72
CA THR A 651 -11.74 -9.01 34.87
C THR A 651 -11.92 -8.08 33.66
N LEU A 652 -10.83 -7.57 33.09
CA LEU A 652 -10.87 -6.70 31.91
C LEU A 652 -11.19 -7.50 30.64
N GLU A 653 -10.69 -8.74 30.55
CA GLU A 653 -11.00 -9.64 29.44
C GLU A 653 -12.49 -10.01 29.43
N GLN A 654 -13.09 -10.26 30.59
CA GLN A 654 -14.54 -10.49 30.72
C GLN A 654 -15.35 -9.27 30.27
N LEU A 655 -14.94 -8.07 30.69
CA LEU A 655 -15.59 -6.82 30.34
C LEU A 655 -15.55 -6.54 28.83
N VAL A 656 -14.39 -6.75 28.19
CA VAL A 656 -14.25 -6.64 26.72
C VAL A 656 -15.14 -7.67 26.01
N ASN A 657 -15.15 -8.92 26.46
CA ASN A 657 -15.98 -9.96 25.86
C ASN A 657 -17.48 -9.66 25.99
N GLU A 658 -17.92 -9.08 27.10
CA GLU A 658 -19.31 -8.64 27.29
C GLU A 658 -19.70 -7.53 26.31
N VAL A 659 -18.83 -6.55 26.10
CA VAL A 659 -19.04 -5.51 25.08
C VAL A 659 -19.07 -6.09 23.67
N MET A 660 -18.15 -7.01 23.33
CA MET A 660 -18.15 -7.62 21.99
C MET A 660 -19.39 -8.48 21.74
N ALA A 661 -19.90 -9.17 22.77
CA ALA A 661 -21.15 -9.93 22.71
C ALA A 661 -22.36 -8.99 22.48
N ARG A 662 -22.37 -7.83 23.15
CA ARG A 662 -23.45 -6.84 23.05
C ARG A 662 -23.45 -6.07 21.73
N VAL A 663 -22.27 -5.83 21.15
CA VAL A 663 -22.11 -5.07 19.89
C VAL A 663 -22.22 -5.97 18.65
N GLY A 664 -22.14 -7.30 18.80
CA GLY A 664 -22.40 -8.25 17.72
C GLY A 664 -21.19 -8.61 16.87
N GLY A 665 -19.98 -8.56 17.44
CA GLY A 665 -18.77 -9.14 16.83
C GLY A 665 -17.53 -8.24 16.76
N ASN A 666 -16.43 -8.83 16.28
CA ASN A 666 -15.05 -8.37 16.50
C ASN A 666 -14.51 -7.25 15.60
N ASN A 667 -15.28 -6.71 14.65
CA ASN A 667 -14.67 -5.99 13.52
C ASN A 667 -15.16 -4.55 13.31
N GLY A 668 -16.01 -3.97 14.17
CA GLY A 668 -16.52 -2.59 13.99
C GLY A 668 -17.34 -2.32 12.72
N ASP A 669 -17.30 -3.21 11.72
CA ASP A 669 -17.98 -3.10 10.44
C ASP A 669 -19.50 -3.16 10.59
N GLY A 670 -20.00 -3.92 11.58
CA GLY A 670 -21.42 -3.97 11.91
C GLY A 670 -21.97 -2.64 12.43
N LEU A 671 -21.12 -1.72 12.92
CA LEU A 671 -21.52 -0.39 13.39
C LEU A 671 -21.62 0.65 12.28
N ARG A 672 -20.95 0.41 11.14
CA ARG A 672 -20.83 1.37 10.03
C ARG A 672 -21.57 0.92 8.78
N PHE A 673 -21.71 -0.39 8.57
CA PHE A 673 -22.24 -0.96 7.33
C PHE A 673 -23.48 -1.83 7.59
N PRO A 674 -24.52 -1.75 6.74
CA PRO A 674 -25.63 -2.70 6.73
C PRO A 674 -25.15 -4.08 6.25
N LEU A 675 -24.63 -4.89 7.17
CA LEU A 675 -24.15 -6.25 6.85
C LEU A 675 -25.34 -7.19 6.64
N HIS A 676 -25.32 -7.99 5.55
CA HIS A 676 -26.39 -8.94 5.20
C HIS A 676 -26.74 -9.98 6.29
N LEU A 677 -25.83 -10.20 7.24
CA LEU A 677 -26.02 -11.13 8.37
C LEU A 677 -26.68 -10.49 9.59
N LEU A 678 -26.85 -9.17 9.60
CA LEU A 678 -27.42 -8.43 10.72
C LEU A 678 -28.71 -7.74 10.28
N VAL A 679 -29.77 -7.87 11.09
CA VAL A 679 -31.06 -7.24 10.79
C VAL A 679 -30.96 -5.72 11.03
N GLY A 680 -31.55 -4.94 10.12
CA GLY A 680 -31.69 -3.48 10.23
C GLY A 680 -30.44 -2.66 9.85
N CYS A 681 -30.62 -1.34 9.75
CA CYS A 681 -29.52 -0.38 9.61
C CYS A 681 -28.73 -0.28 10.93
N PRO A 682 -27.39 -0.08 10.92
CA PRO A 682 -26.63 0.10 12.15
C PRO A 682 -27.19 1.18 13.09
N CYS A 683 -27.75 2.26 12.56
CA CYS A 683 -28.37 3.33 13.34
C CYS A 683 -29.59 2.88 14.17
N ASP A 684 -30.29 1.84 13.73
CA ASP A 684 -31.51 1.34 14.37
C ASP A 684 -31.24 0.15 15.31
N ARG A 685 -30.01 -0.39 15.28
CA ARG A 685 -29.64 -1.63 15.96
C ARG A 685 -29.25 -1.43 17.42
N TYR A 686 -28.79 -0.24 17.78
CA TYR A 686 -28.24 0.05 19.10
C TYR A 686 -29.02 1.15 19.79
N SER A 687 -29.27 0.96 21.08
CA SER A 687 -29.95 1.94 21.92
C SER A 687 -28.97 2.92 22.54
N SER A 688 -29.47 4.06 23.02
CA SER A 688 -28.65 4.98 23.83
C SER A 688 -28.11 4.31 25.10
N GLN A 689 -28.80 3.29 25.65
CA GLN A 689 -28.31 2.52 26.79
C GLN A 689 -27.07 1.70 26.42
N ASP A 690 -27.00 1.16 25.20
CA ASP A 690 -25.83 0.43 24.73
C ASP A 690 -24.63 1.38 24.53
N ALA A 691 -24.88 2.59 24.01
CA ALA A 691 -23.84 3.61 23.91
C ALA A 691 -23.30 4.04 25.27
N THR A 692 -24.18 4.29 26.26
CA THR A 692 -23.76 4.63 27.63
C THR A 692 -22.96 3.50 28.27
N PHE A 693 -23.42 2.25 28.14
CA PHE A 693 -22.72 1.09 28.68
C PHE A 693 -21.31 0.93 28.11
N VAL A 694 -21.16 1.04 26.78
CA VAL A 694 -19.83 0.93 26.15
C VAL A 694 -18.95 2.11 26.55
N LEU A 695 -19.49 3.32 26.69
CA LEU A 695 -18.74 4.49 27.14
C LEU A 695 -18.20 4.34 28.57
N GLU A 696 -19.02 3.87 29.51
CA GLU A 696 -18.61 3.56 30.89
C GLU A 696 -17.50 2.50 30.93
N MET A 697 -17.58 1.51 30.05
CA MET A 697 -16.57 0.47 29.90
C MET A 697 -15.22 1.05 29.44
N VAL A 698 -15.22 1.92 28.43
CA VAL A 698 -13.97 2.53 27.94
C VAL A 698 -13.37 3.46 28.98
N ASN A 699 -14.19 4.18 29.73
CA ASN A 699 -13.73 4.99 30.86
C ASN A 699 -13.07 4.12 31.95
N SER A 700 -13.67 2.98 32.28
CA SER A 700 -13.06 2.01 33.21
C SER A 700 -11.76 1.42 32.67
N LEU A 701 -11.67 1.14 31.36
CA LEU A 701 -10.46 0.64 30.70
C LEU A 701 -9.34 1.68 30.66
N LYS A 702 -9.67 2.97 30.55
CA LYS A 702 -8.70 4.08 30.58
C LYS A 702 -8.07 4.28 31.96
N GLU A 703 -8.80 3.98 33.04
CA GLU A 703 -8.31 4.10 34.42
C GLU A 703 -7.39 2.93 34.85
N LEU A 704 -7.51 1.78 34.19
CA LEU A 704 -6.72 0.56 34.41
C LEU A 704 -5.41 0.57 33.62
#